data_AF-A0A2W1NH38-F1
#
_entry.id   AF-A0A2W1NH38-F1
#
_cell.length_a   1.000
_cell.length_b   1.000
_cell.length_c   1.000
_cell.angle_alpha   90.00
_cell.angle_beta   90.00
_cell.angle_gamma   90.00
#
_symmetry.space_group_name_H-M   'P 1'
#
loop_
_entity.id
_entity.type
_entity.pdbx_description
1 polymer ?
#
loop_
_entity_poly.entity_id
_entity_poly.type
_entity_poly.pdbx_seq_one_letter_code
_entity_poly.pdbx_strand_id
1 'polypeptide(L)'
;MPGLAEWLANNDNGPASVTGKQTISTYTIGFGNIADTRLLSDTAALGQGKFFTTNDTSGLVTSLKSIIVDILAENTTFTTPTVSVSAYSNFGYRNDLYYALFRPAKGARWLGNIKKYKATSDSSGNLVVTDANGNNAVDSSTGFFADSAQSYWSASADGKNAGLGGAASRLTDPANRKLYTYTGSNLEPRTNASSTSVNLTGSAHLLLNSNTALTKTMLGDASMTDAYKGNLLTWARGTNPADSSIRAQIADVLHNAPKVVAYTSDEDIARISAGTTQDKLALFYGTNEGFIGAINPANGNELFSFIPKELLGNLKSYYDDPQGSINKKYGIDGQFDLKVTYGNRDTTTNLRAVSGVTLYAGMGRGGRNYYSLDMTPTTAGDPATIQPKLNWVIRGGSGGSTGFSRLGQTWSTPKVAKVKWNGTVTDVLIFTGGYDTNQDNDATPDNPKTDSYGNALYVVNANTGQKLWMAGPSGDTDANLTLSSMTNSMPADPALVDLGGDGLIDTIFTSDTRGQIFRFDINQSNTSASNFATGNRIANIGGTDATNNRRFYNQPDVALIKERGGQSYYTISIGSGYRGHPLSEAALDRFYVIRDKNVYSAPTYCSATVTTNCTASITESNLVDVSSVNLTSAQAQDIQDQINTKRAEIDALTAAETNARNALTAYQTSIGYTAKLNTLVETNTTINQKQSAIDTILRNDPYVKDHASETDSRTQSHSLVVSAQSALVQLNAQTPTTGAASSFKAAELDNAQGTDVGALQARITAALNDSDLSSRYAAIIAKQNQITATKAAGGDASAQESDLSTLTEAYESSAAYQTRQTLLTNLNGINDKITQIAALQAQIIAAYNLGTPAGDSDAASKLTQLDAAKASLTSLLPSGLPATPAGTTNGDLIARTETQNQTNLEAISSPLVTQANLLTSLEGERLTLAGQASTLQSELQALANQAYSASSNLLNATQLAEATAQDPTPPLTQFDAYNYLISKAQAAAVAGIPTKRQEINTLYAQLTPGDSYTPNPTLLANSSGWFIRFPSGEKVLSSSTSFAGSVLFTTFRPSGQQTTTCGPDVGRGRFYALNLIDASAVFAQTVSGTKTPVRSFDLAHGGIPPKPATILRDDNRVGLLCGAEGCTPPDTACMDGAQICETNKAIRDLYWREN
;
A
#
# COMPACT_ATOMS: atom_id res chain seq x y z
N MET A 1 31.26 16.54 -11.96
CA MET A 1 29.87 16.55 -11.47
C MET A 1 29.73 15.84 -10.13
N PRO A 2 30.14 14.56 -9.95
CA PRO A 2 29.93 13.86 -8.68
C PRO A 2 30.56 14.54 -7.46
N GLY A 3 31.82 14.96 -7.55
CA GLY A 3 32.48 15.68 -6.44
C GLY A 3 31.92 17.08 -6.14
N LEU A 4 31.27 17.75 -7.12
CA LEU A 4 30.57 19.01 -6.86
C LEU A 4 29.24 18.73 -6.15
N ALA A 5 28.47 17.73 -6.60
CA ALA A 5 27.24 17.32 -5.94
C ALA A 5 27.50 16.84 -4.50
N GLU A 6 28.58 16.10 -4.28
CA GLU A 6 29.06 15.71 -2.95
C GLU A 6 29.38 16.93 -2.08
N TRP A 7 30.10 17.92 -2.62
CA TRP A 7 30.45 19.12 -1.88
C TRP A 7 29.19 19.92 -1.51
N LEU A 8 28.27 20.14 -2.45
CA LEU A 8 27.02 20.87 -2.23
C LEU A 8 26.08 20.13 -1.23
N ALA A 9 26.06 18.81 -1.25
CA ALA A 9 25.27 18.02 -0.30
C ALA A 9 25.87 17.97 1.11
N ASN A 10 27.18 18.26 1.26
CA ASN A 10 27.91 18.12 2.51
C ASN A 10 28.51 19.42 3.04
N ASN A 11 28.26 20.57 2.44
CA ASN A 11 28.71 21.89 2.92
C ASN A 11 27.52 22.85 3.05
N ASP A 12 27.71 23.94 3.79
CA ASP A 12 26.70 24.99 3.92
C ASP A 12 26.74 25.90 2.69
N ASN A 13 25.64 25.96 1.94
CA ASN A 13 25.48 26.75 0.72
C ASN A 13 24.64 28.01 0.97
N GLY A 14 24.22 28.25 2.21
CA GLY A 14 23.37 29.37 2.59
C GLY A 14 24.16 30.66 2.86
N PRO A 15 23.52 31.83 2.76
CA PRO A 15 24.11 33.06 3.29
C PRO A 15 24.21 32.95 4.82
N ALA A 16 25.25 33.56 5.41
CA ALA A 16 25.54 33.48 6.85
C ALA A 16 24.42 33.97 7.80
N SER A 17 23.36 34.59 7.27
CA SER A 17 22.17 35.03 7.99
C SER A 17 21.14 33.92 8.24
N VAL A 18 21.29 32.74 7.63
CA VAL A 18 20.38 31.60 7.80
C VAL A 18 21.04 30.61 8.77
N THR A 19 20.40 30.36 9.90
CA THR A 19 20.91 29.43 10.92
C THR A 19 20.73 27.98 10.46
N GLY A 20 21.79 27.18 10.57
CA GLY A 20 21.80 25.76 10.17
C GLY A 20 22.41 25.53 8.78
N LYS A 21 22.89 24.32 8.53
CA LYS A 21 23.62 23.96 7.30
C LYS A 21 22.66 23.80 6.12
N GLN A 22 22.77 24.66 5.11
CA GLN A 22 21.95 24.57 3.90
C GLN A 22 22.62 23.66 2.88
N THR A 23 22.14 22.43 2.74
CA THR A 23 22.68 21.45 1.79
C THR A 23 21.84 21.40 0.52
N ILE A 24 22.45 21.10 -0.63
CA ILE A 24 21.72 20.93 -1.90
C ILE A 24 21.75 19.45 -2.29
N SER A 25 20.56 18.83 -2.36
CA SER A 25 20.42 17.48 -2.89
C SER A 25 20.32 17.49 -4.42
N THR A 26 21.13 16.67 -5.09
CA THR A 26 21.20 16.63 -6.55
C THR A 26 20.53 15.36 -7.09
N TYR A 27 19.49 15.53 -7.90
CA TYR A 27 18.83 14.44 -8.61
C TYR A 27 19.27 14.41 -10.07
N THR A 28 19.37 13.22 -10.65
CA THR A 28 19.74 13.08 -12.06
C THR A 28 18.71 12.24 -12.80
N ILE A 29 18.38 12.65 -14.02
CA ILE A 29 17.52 11.88 -14.91
C ILE A 29 18.32 11.57 -16.17
N GLY A 30 18.60 10.29 -16.37
CA GLY A 30 19.07 9.79 -17.65
C GLY A 30 17.88 9.69 -18.60
N PHE A 31 17.85 10.55 -19.62
CA PHE A 31 16.83 10.54 -20.68
C PHE A 31 17.37 9.89 -21.97
N GLY A 32 16.68 8.87 -22.50
CA GLY A 32 17.05 8.15 -23.73
C GLY A 32 17.79 6.82 -23.50
N ASN A 33 18.24 6.16 -24.59
CA ASN A 33 18.97 4.89 -24.52
C ASN A 33 20.46 5.13 -24.24
N ILE A 34 20.80 5.40 -22.97
CA ILE A 34 22.15 5.79 -22.54
C ILE A 34 22.90 4.56 -22.04
N ALA A 35 23.98 4.20 -22.72
CA ALA A 35 24.78 3.01 -22.43
C ALA A 35 25.68 3.16 -21.19
N ASP A 36 26.03 4.40 -20.79
CA ASP A 36 26.82 4.68 -19.59
C ASP A 36 26.07 5.70 -18.69
N THR A 37 25.56 5.20 -17.57
CA THR A 37 24.78 5.95 -16.58
C THR A 37 25.57 6.26 -15.31
N ARG A 38 26.83 5.80 -15.21
CA ARG A 38 27.61 5.80 -13.98
C ARG A 38 27.87 7.22 -13.46
N LEU A 39 28.19 8.15 -14.36
CA LEU A 39 28.37 9.56 -13.99
C LEU A 39 27.12 10.17 -13.35
N LEU A 40 25.93 9.88 -13.89
CA LEU A 40 24.66 10.41 -13.39
C LEU A 40 24.23 9.73 -12.09
N SER A 41 24.41 8.42 -12.03
CA SER A 41 24.17 7.61 -10.83
C SER A 41 25.06 8.06 -9.66
N ASP A 42 26.37 8.19 -9.90
CA ASP A 42 27.35 8.62 -8.88
C ASP A 42 27.09 10.08 -8.45
N THR A 43 26.68 10.95 -9.39
CA THR A 43 26.32 12.34 -9.08
C THR A 43 25.08 12.43 -8.19
N ALA A 44 24.04 11.64 -8.44
CA ALA A 44 22.86 11.63 -7.59
C ALA A 44 23.13 10.98 -6.23
N ALA A 45 23.85 9.86 -6.20
CA ALA A 45 24.18 9.15 -4.97
C ALA A 45 25.04 10.01 -4.02
N LEU A 46 26.11 10.61 -4.52
CA LEU A 46 26.98 11.49 -3.72
C LEU A 46 26.30 12.83 -3.40
N GLY A 47 25.41 13.29 -4.28
CA GLY A 47 24.57 14.46 -4.05
C GLY A 47 23.35 14.22 -3.15
N GLN A 48 23.24 13.07 -2.46
CA GLN A 48 22.10 12.71 -1.61
C GLN A 48 20.71 12.81 -2.29
N GLY A 49 20.64 12.64 -3.61
CA GLY A 49 19.40 12.53 -4.38
C GLY A 49 19.20 11.13 -4.95
N LYS A 50 18.34 11.00 -5.96
CA LYS A 50 18.08 9.74 -6.67
C LYS A 50 18.34 9.88 -8.16
N PHE A 51 18.87 8.81 -8.74
CA PHE A 51 19.02 8.67 -10.17
C PHE A 51 17.79 7.97 -10.76
N PHE A 52 17.25 8.56 -11.82
CA PHE A 52 16.16 8.00 -12.59
C PHE A 52 16.61 7.77 -14.02
N THR A 53 16.13 6.71 -14.64
CA THR A 53 16.27 6.49 -16.09
C THR A 53 14.90 6.48 -16.72
N THR A 54 14.76 7.19 -17.83
CA THR A 54 13.55 7.16 -18.64
C THR A 54 13.91 7.26 -20.11
N ASN A 55 13.20 6.51 -20.94
CA ASN A 55 13.35 6.53 -22.39
C ASN A 55 12.17 7.21 -23.10
N ASP A 56 11.17 7.69 -22.36
CA ASP A 56 9.99 8.35 -22.92
C ASP A 56 9.49 9.53 -22.05
N THR A 57 8.61 10.33 -22.63
CA THR A 57 8.06 11.54 -21.99
C THR A 57 7.22 11.23 -20.76
N SER A 58 6.57 10.06 -20.71
CA SER A 58 5.74 9.65 -19.56
C SER A 58 6.62 9.28 -18.37
N GLY A 59 7.69 8.52 -18.60
CA GLY A 59 8.71 8.21 -17.62
C GLY A 59 9.48 9.45 -17.18
N LEU A 60 9.65 10.47 -18.04
CA LEU A 60 10.23 11.76 -17.65
C LEU A 60 9.32 12.54 -16.72
N VAL A 61 8.04 12.69 -17.07
CA VAL A 61 7.02 13.31 -16.19
C VAL A 61 6.89 12.54 -14.88
N THR A 62 6.96 11.20 -14.93
CA THR A 62 6.94 10.33 -13.75
C THR A 62 8.19 10.50 -12.90
N SER A 63 9.38 10.65 -13.52
CA SER A 63 10.65 10.90 -12.83
C SER A 63 10.63 12.27 -12.16
N LEU A 64 10.15 13.31 -12.85
CA LEU A 64 10.00 14.66 -12.28
C LEU A 64 8.98 14.72 -11.15
N LYS A 65 7.80 14.11 -11.31
CA LYS A 65 6.82 13.94 -10.21
C LYS A 65 7.40 13.13 -9.06
N SER A 66 8.23 12.12 -9.35
CA SER A 66 8.89 11.31 -8.31
C SER A 66 9.97 12.11 -7.57
N ILE A 67 10.73 12.96 -8.25
CA ILE A 67 11.66 13.91 -7.62
C ILE A 67 10.88 14.85 -6.70
N ILE A 68 9.75 15.40 -7.18
CA ILE A 68 8.89 16.27 -6.36
C ILE A 68 8.35 15.50 -5.14
N VAL A 69 7.78 14.30 -5.31
CA VAL A 69 7.27 13.51 -4.18
C VAL A 69 8.37 13.10 -3.19
N ASP A 70 9.59 12.85 -3.67
CA ASP A 70 10.73 12.52 -2.79
C ASP A 70 11.23 13.75 -2.02
N ILE A 71 11.23 14.93 -2.65
CA ILE A 71 11.45 16.23 -1.99
C ILE A 71 10.34 16.47 -0.94
N LEU A 72 9.10 16.05 -1.23
CA LEU A 72 7.94 16.17 -0.34
C LEU A 72 7.86 15.12 0.78
N ALA A 73 8.63 14.03 0.68
CA ALA A 73 8.52 12.88 1.57
C ALA A 73 9.32 13.09 2.87
N GLU A 74 8.85 13.96 3.76
CA GLU A 74 9.38 14.00 5.12
C GLU A 74 8.92 12.80 5.95
N ASN A 75 9.82 12.28 6.78
CA ASN A 75 9.45 11.28 7.78
C ASN A 75 8.63 11.96 8.88
N THR A 76 7.45 11.43 9.17
CA THR A 76 6.53 12.05 10.12
C THR A 76 6.20 11.09 11.26
N THR A 77 6.30 11.58 12.49
CA THR A 77 5.85 10.88 13.70
C THR A 77 4.41 11.29 14.01
N PHE A 78 3.41 10.53 13.56
CA PHE A 78 2.01 10.79 13.92
C PHE A 78 1.47 9.90 15.06
N THR A 79 2.26 8.94 15.54
CA THR A 79 1.83 8.03 16.61
C THR A 79 2.21 8.56 17.98
N THR A 80 1.36 8.28 18.97
CA THR A 80 1.67 8.54 20.38
C THR A 80 2.83 7.65 20.82
N PRO A 81 3.83 8.16 21.55
CA PRO A 81 4.78 7.29 22.23
C PRO A 81 4.00 6.36 23.16
N THR A 82 4.21 5.07 23.00
CA THR A 82 3.66 4.09 23.94
C THR A 82 4.71 3.87 25.01
N VAL A 83 4.48 4.42 26.18
CA VAL A 83 5.27 4.08 27.38
C VAL A 83 4.79 2.71 27.81
N SER A 84 5.69 1.73 27.92
CA SER A 84 5.31 0.39 28.36
C SER A 84 4.84 0.42 29.82
N VAL A 85 3.53 0.42 30.04
CA VAL A 85 2.95 0.15 31.37
C VAL A 85 2.68 -1.35 31.45
N SER A 86 3.50 -2.04 32.24
CA SER A 86 3.38 -3.47 32.51
C SER A 86 2.03 -3.75 33.18
N ALA A 87 1.21 -4.58 32.53
CA ALA A 87 -0.18 -4.79 32.89
C ALA A 87 -0.42 -5.38 34.29
N TYR A 88 0.57 -5.92 35.01
CA TYR A 88 0.42 -6.27 36.45
C TYR A 88 1.72 -6.07 37.25
N SER A 89 2.32 -4.90 37.09
CA SER A 89 3.14 -4.25 38.13
C SER A 89 2.75 -2.79 38.10
N ASN A 90 1.80 -2.42 38.96
CA ASN A 90 1.00 -1.19 38.88
C ASN A 90 1.78 0.12 39.17
N PHE A 91 3.09 0.21 38.86
CA PHE A 91 3.93 1.40 39.04
C PHE A 91 5.11 1.47 38.04
N GLY A 92 5.03 2.41 37.09
CA GLY A 92 5.95 3.54 36.96
C GLY A 92 7.45 3.41 36.68
N TYR A 93 8.08 2.23 36.59
CA TYR A 93 9.57 2.18 36.50
C TYR A 93 10.18 2.16 35.09
N ARG A 94 9.37 2.13 34.02
CA ARG A 94 9.92 2.00 32.67
C ARG A 94 9.80 3.28 31.88
N ASN A 95 10.95 3.92 31.67
CA ASN A 95 11.07 5.06 30.79
C ASN A 95 11.29 4.66 29.32
N ASP A 96 11.07 3.39 28.97
CA ASP A 96 11.16 2.95 27.59
C ASP A 96 9.99 3.54 26.77
N LEU A 97 10.33 4.23 25.69
CA LEU A 97 9.40 4.87 24.77
C LEU A 97 9.44 4.15 23.43
N TYR A 98 8.29 3.64 22.97
CA TYR A 98 8.18 3.00 21.66
C TYR A 98 7.40 3.91 20.70
N TYR A 99 8.06 4.28 19.61
CA TYR A 99 7.54 5.19 18.59
C TYR A 99 7.27 4.42 17.30
N ALA A 100 6.05 4.52 16.78
CA ALA A 100 5.72 4.08 15.45
C ALA A 100 5.94 5.23 14.45
N LEU A 101 6.74 4.95 13.43
CA LEU A 101 7.15 5.89 12.40
C LEU A 101 6.63 5.42 11.05
N PHE A 102 6.34 6.35 10.16
CA PHE A 102 6.13 6.04 8.75
C PHE A 102 6.58 7.18 7.86
N ARG A 103 6.73 6.86 6.58
CA ARG A 103 6.99 7.83 5.52
C ARG A 103 6.01 7.61 4.38
N PRO A 104 5.15 8.60 4.07
CA PRO A 104 4.32 8.57 2.89
C PRO A 104 5.15 8.36 1.62
N ALA A 105 4.56 7.64 0.65
CA ALA A 105 5.14 7.43 -0.66
C ALA A 105 4.07 7.63 -1.74
N LYS A 106 4.52 7.75 -3.00
CA LYS A 106 3.65 7.96 -4.16
C LYS A 106 2.66 6.81 -4.40
N GLY A 107 2.98 5.58 -4.00
CA GLY A 107 2.11 4.42 -4.21
C GLY A 107 1.56 3.82 -2.92
N ALA A 108 1.05 2.59 -3.02
CA ALA A 108 0.50 1.86 -1.88
C ALA A 108 1.55 1.54 -0.80
N ARG A 109 2.84 1.44 -1.16
CA ARG A 109 3.93 1.03 -0.27
C ARG A 109 4.50 2.20 0.50
N TRP A 110 3.91 2.49 1.65
CA TRP A 110 4.48 3.41 2.63
C TRP A 110 5.42 2.66 3.56
N LEU A 111 6.59 3.26 3.84
CA LEU A 111 7.55 2.68 4.77
C LEU A 111 7.11 2.93 6.20
N GLY A 112 7.37 1.98 7.09
CA GLY A 112 7.14 2.11 8.52
C GLY A 112 8.29 1.58 9.38
N ASN A 113 8.29 1.93 10.65
CA ASN A 113 9.21 1.39 11.64
C ASN A 113 8.65 1.50 13.06
N ILE A 114 9.18 0.68 13.97
CA ILE A 114 9.04 0.88 15.41
C ILE A 114 10.43 1.15 15.97
N LYS A 115 10.61 2.25 16.69
CA LYS A 115 11.87 2.64 17.32
C LYS A 115 11.72 2.77 18.82
N LYS A 116 12.76 2.35 19.54
CA LYS A 116 12.85 2.42 21.00
C LYS A 116 13.79 3.55 21.41
N TYR A 117 13.35 4.38 22.34
CA TYR A 117 14.11 5.45 23.01
C TYR A 117 13.85 5.40 24.53
N LYS A 118 14.49 6.27 25.30
CA LYS A 118 14.20 6.42 26.73
C LYS A 118 13.84 7.85 27.11
N ALA A 119 12.96 8.01 28.10
CA ALA A 119 12.72 9.29 28.77
C ALA A 119 13.68 9.45 29.96
N THR A 120 14.35 10.58 30.09
CA THR A 120 15.25 10.85 31.22
C THR A 120 15.17 12.32 31.66
N SER A 121 16.03 12.70 32.59
CA SER A 121 16.17 14.05 33.12
C SER A 121 17.49 14.66 32.71
N ASP A 122 17.46 15.87 32.14
CA ASP A 122 18.70 16.65 31.97
C ASP A 122 19.23 17.16 33.34
N SER A 123 20.40 17.80 33.34
CA SER A 123 21.02 18.36 34.54
C SER A 123 20.17 19.44 35.24
N SER A 124 19.28 20.09 34.50
CA SER A 124 18.34 21.10 35.00
C SER A 124 17.03 20.48 35.48
N GLY A 125 16.86 19.16 35.30
CA GLY A 125 15.67 18.42 35.65
C GLY A 125 14.53 18.51 34.65
N ASN A 126 14.78 18.95 33.42
CA ASN A 126 13.80 18.91 32.33
C ASN A 126 13.70 17.51 31.74
N LEU A 127 12.52 17.14 31.26
CA LEU A 127 12.30 15.88 30.57
C LEU A 127 13.02 15.91 29.22
N VAL A 128 13.82 14.90 28.92
CA VAL A 128 14.47 14.73 27.62
C VAL A 128 14.28 13.30 27.12
N VAL A 129 14.08 13.14 25.82
CA VAL A 129 14.09 11.82 25.16
C VAL A 129 15.51 11.54 24.71
N THR A 130 16.10 10.45 25.18
CA THR A 130 17.49 10.07 24.89
C THR A 130 17.59 8.86 23.98
N ASP A 131 18.63 8.87 23.15
CA ASP A 131 19.01 7.80 22.24
C ASP A 131 19.73 6.64 22.98
N ALA A 132 20.17 5.64 22.23
CA ALA A 132 20.88 4.46 22.76
C ALA A 132 22.22 4.80 23.44
N ASN A 133 22.80 5.95 23.08
CA ASN A 133 24.09 6.43 23.58
C ASN A 133 23.93 7.43 24.74
N GLY A 134 22.69 7.73 25.16
CA GLY A 134 22.38 8.68 26.22
C GLY A 134 22.34 10.14 25.77
N ASN A 135 22.43 10.43 24.47
CA ASN A 135 22.35 11.78 23.93
C ASN A 135 20.88 12.20 23.74
N ASN A 136 20.59 13.50 23.74
CA ASN A 136 19.26 13.99 23.37
C ASN A 136 18.92 13.54 21.93
N ALA A 137 17.80 12.83 21.78
CA ALA A 137 17.37 12.25 20.52
C ALA A 137 16.54 13.22 19.67
N VAL A 138 16.09 14.34 20.24
CA VAL A 138 15.11 15.25 19.62
C VAL A 138 15.77 16.56 19.24
N ASP A 139 15.56 16.99 18.00
CA ASP A 139 15.96 18.30 17.52
C ASP A 139 14.97 19.36 18.01
N SER A 140 15.44 20.30 18.83
CA SER A 140 14.62 21.34 19.43
C SER A 140 14.02 22.33 18.43
N SER A 141 14.57 22.42 17.21
CA SER A 141 14.06 23.31 16.16
C SER A 141 12.91 22.72 15.37
N THR A 142 12.86 21.39 15.25
CA THR A 142 11.89 20.67 14.43
C THR A 142 10.94 19.77 15.22
N GLY A 143 11.24 19.50 16.50
CA GLY A 143 10.48 18.59 17.37
C GLY A 143 10.55 17.11 16.96
N PHE A 144 11.23 16.78 15.86
CA PHE A 144 11.45 15.42 15.38
C PHE A 144 12.74 14.82 15.94
N PHE A 145 12.93 13.51 15.74
CA PHE A 145 14.21 12.87 16.05
C PHE A 145 15.34 13.48 15.21
N ALA A 146 16.43 13.87 15.87
CA ALA A 146 17.64 14.37 15.23
C ALA A 146 18.23 13.30 14.29
N ASP A 147 18.81 13.71 13.16
CA ASP A 147 19.41 12.76 12.21
C ASP A 147 20.60 11.99 12.82
N SER A 148 21.25 12.55 13.84
CA SER A 148 22.31 11.91 14.62
C SER A 148 21.82 10.90 15.66
N ALA A 149 20.51 10.84 15.95
CA ALA A 149 19.98 9.98 16.99
C ALA A 149 20.06 8.50 16.58
N GLN A 150 20.46 7.65 17.52
CA GLN A 150 20.47 6.18 17.35
C GLN A 150 19.40 5.53 18.23
N SER A 151 18.39 4.92 17.64
CA SER A 151 17.40 4.13 18.40
C SER A 151 18.01 2.84 18.98
N TYR A 152 17.44 2.33 20.08
CA TYR A 152 18.04 1.25 20.90
C TYR A 152 18.23 -0.09 20.19
N TRP A 153 17.55 -0.32 19.07
CA TRP A 153 17.68 -1.56 18.30
C TRP A 153 18.58 -1.41 17.07
N SER A 154 19.02 -0.18 16.78
CA SER A 154 19.80 0.14 15.60
C SER A 154 21.29 -0.05 15.84
N ALA A 155 22.00 -0.53 14.81
CA ALA A 155 23.46 -0.65 14.86
C ALA A 155 24.18 0.71 14.71
N SER A 156 23.52 1.70 14.13
CA SER A 156 24.04 3.06 13.89
C SER A 156 22.92 4.09 13.99
N ALA A 157 23.28 5.38 13.95
CA ALA A 157 22.33 6.48 13.86
C ALA A 157 21.33 6.25 12.70
N ASP A 158 20.06 6.44 13.01
CA ASP A 158 18.92 6.17 12.13
C ASP A 158 17.85 7.27 12.20
N GLY A 159 17.93 8.16 13.19
CA GLY A 159 17.16 9.40 13.33
C GLY A 159 15.66 9.25 13.06
N LYS A 160 15.10 10.27 12.39
CA LYS A 160 13.69 10.28 11.96
C LYS A 160 13.38 9.32 10.79
N ASN A 161 14.37 8.73 10.13
CA ASN A 161 14.14 7.92 8.93
C ASN A 161 13.44 6.59 9.22
N ALA A 162 12.22 6.42 8.71
CA ALA A 162 11.44 5.19 8.90
C ALA A 162 12.07 3.98 8.16
N GLY A 163 12.81 4.21 7.08
CA GLY A 163 13.45 3.13 6.31
C GLY A 163 14.74 2.59 6.93
N LEU A 164 15.25 3.18 8.01
CA LEU A 164 16.51 2.82 8.64
C LEU A 164 16.31 2.39 10.09
N GLY A 165 17.14 1.43 10.53
CA GLY A 165 17.22 1.04 11.94
C GLY A 165 15.93 0.44 12.50
N GLY A 166 15.72 0.60 13.81
CA GLY A 166 14.54 0.15 14.54
C GLY A 166 14.25 -1.33 14.40
N ALA A 167 12.98 -1.71 14.62
CA ALA A 167 12.50 -3.08 14.49
C ALA A 167 12.64 -3.61 13.06
N ALA A 168 12.52 -2.74 12.05
CA ALA A 168 12.66 -3.12 10.65
C ALA A 168 14.05 -3.75 10.36
N SER A 169 15.12 -3.20 10.95
CA SER A 169 16.49 -3.72 10.82
C SER A 169 16.75 -5.04 11.59
N ARG A 170 15.80 -5.45 12.44
CA ARG A 170 15.90 -6.65 13.30
C ARG A 170 14.97 -7.78 12.85
N LEU A 171 14.35 -7.65 11.69
CA LEU A 171 13.56 -8.72 11.10
C LEU A 171 14.43 -9.96 10.90
N THR A 172 13.88 -11.12 11.27
CA THR A 172 14.57 -12.40 11.09
C THR A 172 14.80 -12.66 9.59
N ASP A 173 15.82 -13.46 9.26
CA ASP A 173 16.04 -13.93 7.89
C ASP A 173 14.71 -14.37 7.26
N PRO A 174 14.36 -13.85 6.06
CA PRO A 174 13.09 -14.15 5.41
C PRO A 174 12.79 -15.65 5.35
N ALA A 175 13.76 -16.53 5.15
CA ALA A 175 13.57 -17.99 5.12
C ALA A 175 12.99 -18.53 6.44
N ASN A 176 13.36 -17.94 7.58
CA ASN A 176 13.01 -18.38 8.92
C ASN A 176 11.90 -17.55 9.60
N ARG A 177 11.37 -16.50 8.93
CA ARG A 177 10.29 -15.68 9.50
C ARG A 177 9.01 -16.47 9.71
N LYS A 178 8.41 -16.28 10.89
CA LYS A 178 7.14 -16.86 11.32
C LYS A 178 5.98 -15.94 10.91
N LEU A 179 5.58 -16.04 9.64
CA LEU A 179 4.43 -15.31 9.09
C LEU A 179 3.22 -16.24 8.96
N TYR A 180 2.13 -15.87 9.63
CA TYR A 180 0.92 -16.68 9.70
C TYR A 180 -0.28 -15.99 9.03
N THR A 181 -1.23 -16.79 8.58
CA THR A 181 -2.55 -16.36 8.12
C THR A 181 -3.58 -17.47 8.31
N TYR A 182 -4.86 -17.15 8.16
CA TYR A 182 -5.94 -18.12 8.27
C TYR A 182 -6.67 -18.27 6.93
N THR A 183 -6.67 -19.48 6.36
CA THR A 183 -7.24 -19.77 5.02
C THR A 183 -8.60 -20.49 5.10
N GLY A 184 -9.05 -20.84 6.30
CA GLY A 184 -10.30 -21.57 6.52
C GLY A 184 -11.58 -20.75 6.36
N SER A 185 -12.70 -21.36 6.74
CA SER A 185 -14.01 -20.70 6.84
C SER A 185 -14.01 -19.68 7.98
N ASN A 186 -14.73 -18.58 7.81
CA ASN A 186 -14.72 -17.47 8.77
C ASN A 186 -15.18 -17.96 10.16
N LEU A 187 -14.45 -17.57 11.20
CA LEU A 187 -14.74 -17.94 12.59
C LEU A 187 -15.75 -16.95 13.18
N GLU A 188 -17.03 -17.13 12.84
CA GLU A 188 -18.10 -16.23 13.26
C GLU A 188 -18.28 -16.14 14.79
N PRO A 189 -18.85 -15.02 15.28
CA PRO A 189 -19.36 -14.91 16.64
C PRO A 189 -20.31 -16.04 17.03
N ARG A 190 -20.27 -16.45 18.30
CA ARG A 190 -20.98 -17.65 18.76
C ARG A 190 -21.57 -17.52 20.15
N THR A 191 -22.64 -18.27 20.41
CA THR A 191 -23.33 -18.29 21.71
C THR A 191 -22.59 -19.10 22.78
N ASN A 192 -21.67 -19.98 22.40
CA ASN A 192 -20.93 -20.84 23.32
C ASN A 192 -19.43 -20.91 22.97
N ALA A 193 -18.58 -20.92 24.00
CA ALA A 193 -17.12 -20.98 23.88
C ALA A 193 -16.58 -22.38 23.44
N SER A 194 -17.44 -23.38 23.24
CA SER A 194 -17.04 -24.78 22.97
C SER A 194 -16.31 -25.08 21.64
N SER A 195 -16.30 -24.19 20.64
CA SER A 195 -15.41 -24.38 19.47
C SER A 195 -13.98 -23.94 19.78
N THR A 196 -13.02 -24.79 19.44
CA THR A 196 -11.59 -24.59 19.71
C THR A 196 -11.01 -23.49 18.83
N SER A 197 -10.33 -22.53 19.44
CA SER A 197 -9.48 -21.56 18.75
C SER A 197 -8.56 -22.25 17.77
N VAL A 198 -8.30 -21.63 16.61
CA VAL A 198 -7.45 -22.21 15.57
C VAL A 198 -6.00 -21.83 15.85
N ASN A 199 -5.15 -22.81 16.15
CA ASN A 199 -3.72 -22.60 16.29
C ASN A 199 -3.09 -22.30 14.91
N LEU A 200 -2.47 -21.13 14.77
CA LEU A 200 -1.94 -20.65 13.50
C LEU A 200 -0.52 -21.15 13.19
N THR A 201 0.14 -21.89 14.09
CA THR A 201 1.52 -22.35 13.85
C THR A 201 1.62 -23.60 12.96
N GLY A 202 0.48 -24.16 12.54
CA GLY A 202 0.43 -25.29 11.60
C GLY A 202 0.87 -24.89 10.18
N SER A 203 1.38 -25.84 9.40
CA SER A 203 1.88 -25.60 8.04
C SER A 203 0.82 -25.02 7.08
N ALA A 204 -0.45 -25.37 7.26
CA ALA A 204 -1.59 -24.84 6.48
C ALA A 204 -1.86 -23.34 6.70
N HIS A 205 -1.24 -22.74 7.73
CA HIS A 205 -1.41 -21.34 8.12
C HIS A 205 -0.15 -20.51 7.90
N LEU A 206 0.93 -21.08 7.37
CA LEU A 206 2.13 -20.33 7.02
C LEU A 206 1.93 -19.54 5.72
N LEU A 207 2.38 -18.29 5.72
CA LEU A 207 2.41 -17.45 4.52
C LEU A 207 3.63 -17.84 3.65
N LEU A 208 3.54 -19.00 3.00
CA LEU A 208 4.61 -19.62 2.20
C LEU A 208 4.10 -20.05 0.83
N ASN A 209 4.98 -20.05 -0.17
CA ASN A 209 4.62 -20.52 -1.51
C ASN A 209 4.21 -22.01 -1.52
N SER A 210 4.77 -22.83 -0.62
CA SER A 210 4.41 -24.25 -0.45
C SER A 210 3.03 -24.48 0.18
N ASN A 211 2.39 -23.44 0.75
CA ASN A 211 1.05 -23.57 1.31
C ASN A 211 0.00 -23.53 0.19
N THR A 212 -0.54 -24.70 -0.17
CA THR A 212 -1.54 -24.84 -1.23
C THR A 212 -2.92 -24.29 -0.86
N ALA A 213 -3.20 -24.04 0.42
CA ALA A 213 -4.43 -23.42 0.88
C ALA A 213 -4.49 -21.91 0.55
N LEU A 214 -3.36 -21.27 0.26
CA LEU A 214 -3.30 -19.89 -0.22
C LEU A 214 -3.74 -19.84 -1.69
N THR A 215 -4.94 -19.30 -1.92
CA THR A 215 -5.47 -19.15 -3.28
C THR A 215 -5.10 -17.79 -3.88
N LYS A 216 -5.04 -17.72 -5.21
CA LYS A 216 -4.83 -16.50 -5.99
C LYS A 216 -5.88 -15.43 -5.69
N THR A 217 -7.14 -15.86 -5.55
CA THR A 217 -8.26 -15.01 -5.16
C THR A 217 -8.06 -14.36 -3.79
N MET A 218 -7.56 -15.11 -2.79
CA MET A 218 -7.25 -14.54 -1.46
C MET A 218 -6.14 -13.48 -1.55
N LEU A 219 -5.19 -13.63 -2.46
CA LEU A 219 -4.12 -12.67 -2.72
C LEU A 219 -4.55 -11.50 -3.63
N GLY A 220 -5.85 -11.37 -3.92
CA GLY A 220 -6.45 -10.22 -4.57
C GLY A 220 -6.62 -10.32 -6.09
N ASP A 221 -6.24 -11.43 -6.72
CA ASP A 221 -6.41 -11.62 -8.16
C ASP A 221 -6.43 -13.10 -8.55
N ALA A 222 -7.59 -13.62 -8.94
CA ALA A 222 -7.76 -15.02 -9.35
C ALA A 222 -7.01 -15.37 -10.65
N SER A 223 -6.69 -14.38 -11.48
CA SER A 223 -6.07 -14.55 -12.80
C SER A 223 -4.53 -14.54 -12.76
N MET A 224 -3.91 -14.23 -11.61
CA MET A 224 -2.45 -14.14 -11.51
C MET A 224 -1.75 -15.47 -11.87
N THR A 225 -0.54 -15.40 -12.42
CA THR A 225 0.27 -16.59 -12.71
C THR A 225 0.83 -17.20 -11.42
N ASP A 226 1.18 -18.49 -11.45
CA ASP A 226 1.83 -19.13 -10.28
C ASP A 226 3.21 -18.53 -9.99
N ALA A 227 3.93 -18.12 -11.03
CA ALA A 227 5.18 -17.39 -10.89
C ALA A 227 4.98 -16.05 -10.16
N TYR A 228 3.96 -15.28 -10.55
CA TYR A 228 3.62 -14.03 -9.86
C TYR A 228 3.21 -14.28 -8.40
N LYS A 229 2.37 -15.29 -8.13
CA LYS A 229 2.02 -15.70 -6.77
C LYS A 229 3.28 -16.03 -5.94
N GLY A 230 4.21 -16.79 -6.49
CA GLY A 230 5.47 -17.15 -5.83
C GLY A 230 6.34 -15.93 -5.52
N ASN A 231 6.46 -15.01 -6.47
CA ASN A 231 7.18 -13.75 -6.29
C ASN A 231 6.52 -12.85 -5.24
N LEU A 232 5.20 -12.72 -5.28
CA LEU A 232 4.42 -11.95 -4.31
C LEU A 232 4.62 -12.48 -2.89
N LEU A 233 4.54 -13.79 -2.69
CA LEU A 233 4.73 -14.40 -1.36
C LEU A 233 6.19 -14.30 -0.90
N THR A 234 7.16 -14.47 -1.79
CA THR A 234 8.59 -14.27 -1.50
C THR A 234 8.86 -12.83 -1.08
N TRP A 235 8.25 -11.88 -1.80
CA TRP A 235 8.28 -10.47 -1.47
C TRP A 235 7.64 -10.21 -0.11
N ALA A 236 6.39 -10.62 0.13
CA ALA A 236 5.71 -10.39 1.41
C ALA A 236 6.56 -10.87 2.61
N ARG A 237 7.26 -12.00 2.46
CA ARG A 237 8.12 -12.56 3.51
C ARG A 237 9.39 -11.79 3.82
N GLY A 238 9.90 -10.95 2.91
CA GLY A 238 11.15 -10.23 3.19
C GLY A 238 12.21 -10.28 2.11
N THR A 239 11.96 -10.90 0.95
CA THR A 239 12.99 -11.07 -0.09
C THR A 239 12.52 -10.43 -1.39
N ASN A 240 13.34 -9.57 -1.99
CA ASN A 240 13.05 -9.01 -3.30
C ASN A 240 13.20 -10.09 -4.38
N PRO A 241 12.14 -10.47 -5.13
CA PRO A 241 12.21 -11.59 -6.07
C PRO A 241 13.14 -11.33 -7.28
N ALA A 242 13.42 -10.06 -7.59
CA ALA A 242 14.23 -9.67 -8.74
C ALA A 242 15.73 -9.92 -8.54
N ASP A 243 16.24 -9.74 -7.31
CA ASP A 243 17.68 -9.76 -7.02
C ASP A 243 18.04 -10.58 -5.76
N SER A 244 17.05 -11.22 -5.12
CA SER A 244 17.19 -11.98 -3.88
C SER A 244 17.69 -11.17 -2.67
N SER A 245 17.70 -9.84 -2.76
CA SER A 245 18.10 -8.98 -1.65
C SER A 245 17.09 -9.03 -0.50
N ILE A 246 17.57 -8.89 0.73
CA ILE A 246 16.71 -8.84 1.91
C ILE A 246 16.06 -7.46 2.01
N ARG A 247 14.74 -7.46 2.13
CA ARG A 247 13.91 -6.29 2.43
C ARG A 247 13.62 -6.23 3.92
N ALA A 248 14.47 -5.51 4.64
CA ALA A 248 14.32 -5.21 6.07
C ALA A 248 13.34 -4.04 6.29
N GLN A 249 12.08 -4.23 5.94
CA GLN A 249 11.04 -3.18 6.02
C GLN A 249 9.78 -3.73 6.68
N ILE A 250 9.22 -2.96 7.61
CA ILE A 250 7.83 -3.09 8.04
C ILE A 250 7.02 -1.97 7.38
N ALA A 251 5.81 -2.26 6.94
CA ALA A 251 4.95 -1.24 6.36
C ALA A 251 4.50 -0.19 7.40
N ASP A 252 3.86 0.87 6.95
CA ASP A 252 3.39 1.98 7.75
C ASP A 252 2.49 1.56 8.94
N VAL A 253 2.90 2.00 10.13
CA VAL A 253 2.13 1.93 11.39
C VAL A 253 1.57 3.34 11.63
N LEU A 254 0.41 3.61 11.04
CA LEU A 254 -0.13 4.96 10.90
C LEU A 254 -0.90 5.42 12.14
N HIS A 255 -1.98 4.72 12.49
CA HIS A 255 -2.79 5.07 13.66
C HIS A 255 -2.54 4.14 14.86
N ASN A 256 -2.22 2.86 14.62
CA ASN A 256 -2.02 1.88 15.69
C ASN A 256 -0.86 2.28 16.63
N ALA A 257 -1.16 2.41 17.93
CA ALA A 257 -0.16 2.64 18.95
C ALA A 257 0.35 1.29 19.49
N PRO A 258 1.67 1.00 19.46
CA PRO A 258 2.20 -0.27 19.95
C PRO A 258 1.80 -0.60 21.40
N LYS A 259 1.49 -1.86 21.69
CA LYS A 259 1.10 -2.29 23.05
C LYS A 259 2.10 -3.27 23.62
N VAL A 260 2.57 -3.02 24.83
CA VAL A 260 3.55 -3.88 25.52
C VAL A 260 2.89 -4.67 26.63
N VAL A 261 3.20 -5.97 26.71
CA VAL A 261 2.76 -6.87 27.77
C VAL A 261 3.97 -7.46 28.48
N ALA A 262 3.94 -7.48 29.81
CA ALA A 262 4.88 -8.26 30.59
C ALA A 262 4.42 -9.71 30.68
N TYR A 263 5.16 -10.61 30.04
CA TYR A 263 4.93 -12.05 30.15
C TYR A 263 5.52 -12.58 31.45
N THR A 264 6.64 -12.01 31.89
CA THR A 264 7.13 -12.12 33.26
C THR A 264 7.25 -10.70 33.81
N SER A 265 6.65 -10.44 34.98
CA SER A 265 6.90 -9.24 35.77
C SER A 265 7.82 -9.54 36.94
N ASP A 266 8.81 -8.68 37.11
CA ASP A 266 9.69 -8.64 38.27
C ASP A 266 9.02 -7.85 39.40
N GLU A 267 8.76 -8.49 40.54
CA GLU A 267 8.18 -7.84 41.72
C GLU A 267 9.22 -7.61 42.84
N ASP A 268 10.51 -7.67 42.52
CA ASP A 268 11.59 -7.32 43.44
C ASP A 268 12.04 -5.86 43.21
N ILE A 269 11.54 -4.97 44.06
CA ILE A 269 11.82 -3.53 43.99
C ILE A 269 13.32 -3.26 44.06
N ALA A 270 14.09 -4.00 44.87
CA ALA A 270 15.52 -3.77 45.00
C ALA A 270 16.26 -4.10 43.69
N ARG A 271 15.87 -5.19 43.02
CA ARG A 271 16.41 -5.59 41.72
C ARG A 271 16.03 -4.62 40.59
N ILE A 272 14.79 -4.14 40.60
CA ILE A 272 14.30 -3.12 39.67
C ILE A 272 15.10 -1.82 39.85
N SER A 273 15.22 -1.32 41.08
CA SER A 273 15.98 -0.10 41.37
C SER A 273 17.47 -0.21 41.05
N ALA A 274 18.04 -1.43 41.07
CA ALA A 274 19.41 -1.69 40.66
C ALA A 274 19.59 -1.83 39.13
N GLY A 275 18.51 -1.71 38.33
CA GLY A 275 18.58 -1.83 36.87
C GLY A 275 18.82 -3.24 36.35
N THR A 276 18.61 -4.28 37.18
CA THR A 276 18.88 -5.69 36.84
C THR A 276 17.59 -6.51 36.74
N THR A 277 16.51 -5.87 36.28
CA THR A 277 15.17 -6.49 36.14
C THR A 277 15.21 -7.76 35.28
N GLN A 278 14.41 -8.76 35.68
CA GLN A 278 14.22 -10.03 34.96
C GLN A 278 12.92 -10.05 34.13
N ASP A 279 12.36 -8.88 33.84
CA ASP A 279 11.15 -8.76 33.02
C ASP A 279 11.31 -9.38 31.63
N LYS A 280 10.28 -10.11 31.20
CA LYS A 280 10.18 -10.63 29.82
C LYS A 280 8.97 -10.03 29.15
N LEU A 281 9.17 -9.37 28.01
CA LEU A 281 8.16 -8.53 27.36
C LEU A 281 7.85 -8.98 25.94
N ALA A 282 6.63 -8.70 25.50
CA ALA A 282 6.26 -8.72 24.08
C ALA A 282 5.59 -7.38 23.73
N LEU A 283 5.93 -6.83 22.57
CA LEU A 283 5.26 -5.64 22.01
C LEU A 283 4.51 -6.01 20.75
N PHE A 284 3.24 -5.62 20.69
CA PHE A 284 2.32 -5.86 19.58
C PHE A 284 2.03 -4.57 18.81
N TYR A 285 1.97 -4.64 17.48
CA TYR A 285 1.66 -3.50 16.62
C TYR A 285 0.91 -3.94 15.35
N GLY A 286 0.17 -3.01 14.74
CA GLY A 286 -0.58 -3.22 13.50
C GLY A 286 0.01 -2.42 12.33
N THR A 287 0.02 -2.98 11.12
CA THR A 287 0.49 -2.30 9.90
C THR A 287 -0.63 -2.16 8.87
N ASN A 288 -0.56 -1.12 8.03
CA ASN A 288 -1.50 -0.92 6.93
C ASN A 288 -1.33 -1.90 5.75
N GLU A 289 -0.19 -2.58 5.66
CA GLU A 289 -0.04 -3.74 4.79
C GLU A 289 -0.95 -4.90 5.23
N GLY A 290 -1.30 -4.95 6.52
CA GLY A 290 -2.33 -5.84 7.07
C GLY A 290 -1.86 -6.73 8.20
N PHE A 291 -0.64 -6.55 8.70
CA PHE A 291 -0.05 -7.44 9.69
C PHE A 291 -0.32 -6.97 11.13
N ILE A 292 -0.55 -7.94 12.02
CA ILE A 292 -0.39 -7.84 13.47
C ILE A 292 0.98 -8.45 13.79
N GLY A 293 1.95 -7.60 14.11
CA GLY A 293 3.32 -8.01 14.46
C GLY A 293 3.52 -8.13 15.97
N ALA A 294 4.42 -9.03 16.36
CA ALA A 294 4.92 -9.15 17.73
C ALA A 294 6.45 -9.13 17.73
N ILE A 295 7.07 -8.29 18.56
CA ILE A 295 8.54 -8.18 18.70
C ILE A 295 8.96 -8.29 20.17
N ASN A 296 10.19 -8.70 20.40
CA ASN A 296 10.82 -8.68 21.72
C ASN A 296 11.40 -7.28 21.99
N PRO A 297 10.88 -6.51 22.96
CA PRO A 297 11.33 -5.15 23.22
C PRO A 297 12.77 -5.01 23.72
N ALA A 298 13.37 -6.10 24.23
CA ALA A 298 14.74 -6.10 24.72
C ALA A 298 15.76 -5.99 23.58
N ASN A 299 15.44 -6.53 22.39
CA ASN A 299 16.40 -6.62 21.27
C ASN A 299 15.80 -6.28 19.89
N GLY A 300 14.52 -5.95 19.82
CA GLY A 300 13.80 -5.60 18.59
C GLY A 300 13.48 -6.78 17.67
N ASN A 301 13.87 -8.01 18.01
CA ASN A 301 13.68 -9.16 17.14
C ASN A 301 12.20 -9.53 17.02
N GLU A 302 11.77 -9.87 15.80
CA GLU A 302 10.42 -10.37 15.53
C GLU A 302 10.17 -11.73 16.20
N LEU A 303 9.07 -11.84 16.95
CA LEU A 303 8.57 -13.10 17.51
C LEU A 303 7.71 -13.84 16.48
N PHE A 304 6.76 -13.15 15.87
CA PHE A 304 5.93 -13.60 14.75
C PHE A 304 5.17 -12.42 14.13
N SER A 305 4.51 -12.66 13.01
CA SER A 305 3.53 -11.73 12.46
C SER A 305 2.36 -12.47 11.80
N PHE A 306 1.16 -11.91 11.91
CA PHE A 306 -0.09 -12.52 11.43
C PHE A 306 -0.85 -11.55 10.52
N ILE A 307 -1.30 -12.01 9.36
CA ILE A 307 -2.19 -11.25 8.47
C ILE A 307 -3.58 -11.91 8.40
N PRO A 308 -4.66 -11.18 8.75
CA PRO A 308 -6.01 -11.67 8.55
C PRO A 308 -6.31 -11.97 7.08
N LYS A 309 -7.16 -12.98 6.86
CA LYS A 309 -7.55 -13.47 5.54
C LYS A 309 -8.06 -12.35 4.62
N GLU A 310 -8.85 -11.45 5.19
CA GLU A 310 -9.51 -10.34 4.51
C GLU A 310 -8.51 -9.29 3.98
N LEU A 311 -7.29 -9.29 4.53
CA LEU A 311 -6.24 -8.35 4.17
C LEU A 311 -5.16 -8.96 3.27
N LEU A 312 -5.23 -10.26 2.95
CA LEU A 312 -4.26 -10.91 2.05
C LEU A 312 -4.17 -10.24 0.68
N GLY A 313 -5.27 -9.64 0.19
CA GLY A 313 -5.28 -8.86 -1.06
C GLY A 313 -4.45 -7.58 -1.01
N ASN A 314 -4.17 -7.02 0.19
CA ASN A 314 -3.31 -5.84 0.32
C ASN A 314 -1.88 -6.14 -0.12
N LEU A 315 -1.40 -7.37 0.07
CA LEU A 315 -0.04 -7.77 -0.32
C LEU A 315 0.23 -7.49 -1.80
N LYS A 316 -0.75 -7.78 -2.68
CA LYS A 316 -0.62 -7.50 -4.11
C LYS A 316 -0.44 -6.01 -4.38
N SER A 317 -1.26 -5.17 -3.74
CA SER A 317 -1.16 -3.71 -3.90
C SER A 317 0.18 -3.18 -3.38
N TYR A 318 0.67 -3.68 -2.25
CA TYR A 318 1.98 -3.28 -1.72
C TYR A 318 3.15 -3.79 -2.58
N TYR A 319 3.02 -4.97 -3.21
CA TYR A 319 4.01 -5.52 -4.13
C TYR A 319 4.06 -4.77 -5.46
N ASP A 320 2.91 -4.52 -6.09
CA ASP A 320 2.81 -3.77 -7.34
C ASP A 320 3.14 -2.28 -7.17
N ASP A 321 2.90 -1.75 -5.95
CA ASP A 321 3.03 -0.34 -5.61
C ASP A 321 2.37 0.60 -6.65
N PRO A 322 1.05 0.43 -6.93
CA PRO A 322 0.35 1.30 -7.85
C PRO A 322 0.39 2.74 -7.34
N GLN A 323 0.72 3.65 -8.24
CA GLN A 323 1.02 5.06 -7.93
C GLN A 323 -0.26 5.89 -7.81
N GLY A 324 -0.25 6.91 -6.96
CA GLY A 324 -1.38 7.79 -6.64
C GLY A 324 -2.00 7.49 -5.27
N SER A 325 -2.38 8.53 -4.52
CA SER A 325 -2.92 8.41 -3.16
C SER A 325 -4.20 7.58 -3.06
N ILE A 326 -5.03 7.56 -4.11
CA ILE A 326 -6.23 6.72 -4.22
C ILE A 326 -5.92 5.22 -4.18
N ASN A 327 -4.69 4.84 -4.53
CA ASN A 327 -4.24 3.45 -4.56
C ASN A 327 -3.68 2.98 -3.21
N LYS A 328 -3.56 3.86 -2.21
CA LYS A 328 -3.17 3.49 -0.85
C LYS A 328 -4.17 2.49 -0.27
N LYS A 329 -3.64 1.40 0.29
CA LYS A 329 -4.43 0.42 1.06
C LYS A 329 -4.15 0.58 2.55
N TYR A 330 -5.20 0.36 3.35
CA TYR A 330 -5.15 0.36 4.80
C TYR A 330 -5.45 -1.05 5.30
N GLY A 331 -4.87 -1.42 6.43
CA GLY A 331 -4.81 -2.80 6.91
C GLY A 331 -5.25 -2.89 8.36
N ILE A 332 -4.34 -3.26 9.24
CA ILE A 332 -4.57 -3.22 10.69
C ILE A 332 -4.12 -1.87 11.21
N ASP A 333 -5.01 -0.90 11.04
CA ASP A 333 -4.77 0.51 11.39
C ASP A 333 -5.37 0.87 12.76
N GLY A 334 -6.39 0.13 13.21
CA GLY A 334 -7.10 0.38 14.47
C GLY A 334 -6.25 0.07 15.70
N GLN A 335 -6.63 0.63 16.85
CA GLN A 335 -5.95 0.36 18.12
C GLN A 335 -6.20 -1.07 18.62
N PHE A 336 -5.28 -1.55 19.45
CA PHE A 336 -5.41 -2.83 20.15
C PHE A 336 -5.85 -2.63 21.59
N ASP A 337 -6.59 -3.63 22.09
CA ASP A 337 -6.73 -3.84 23.54
C ASP A 337 -6.39 -5.28 23.92
N LEU A 338 -6.02 -5.49 25.18
CA LEU A 338 -5.47 -6.76 25.67
C LEU A 338 -6.13 -7.15 26.98
N LYS A 339 -6.65 -8.38 27.04
CA LYS A 339 -6.96 -9.05 28.31
C LYS A 339 -5.73 -9.83 28.75
N VAL A 340 -5.17 -9.48 29.90
CA VAL A 340 -4.00 -10.16 30.47
C VAL A 340 -4.36 -10.72 31.83
N THR A 341 -4.05 -12.00 32.06
CA THR A 341 -4.25 -12.67 33.35
C THR A 341 -2.92 -13.23 33.79
N TYR A 342 -2.57 -13.04 35.07
CA TYR A 342 -1.32 -13.52 35.63
C TYR A 342 -1.57 -14.66 36.61
N GLY A 343 -0.57 -15.52 36.76
CA GLY A 343 -0.52 -16.50 37.83
C GLY A 343 -0.17 -15.89 39.18
N ASN A 344 0.04 -16.78 40.15
CA ASN A 344 0.55 -16.40 41.46
C ASN A 344 2.00 -15.91 41.36
N ARG A 345 2.38 -15.00 42.27
CA ARG A 345 3.77 -14.61 42.48
C ARG A 345 4.56 -15.79 43.02
N ASP A 346 5.70 -16.07 42.43
CA ASP A 346 6.70 -16.96 43.01
C ASP A 346 7.36 -16.27 44.21
N THR A 347 7.19 -16.83 45.40
CA THR A 347 7.69 -16.26 46.66
C THR A 347 9.20 -16.36 46.83
N THR A 348 9.88 -17.16 46.01
CA THR A 348 11.35 -17.34 46.05
C THR A 348 12.03 -16.36 45.11
N THR A 349 11.54 -16.27 43.87
CA THR A 349 12.15 -15.43 42.83
C THR A 349 11.58 -14.01 42.80
N ASN A 350 10.43 -13.80 43.44
CA ASN A 350 9.60 -12.60 43.35
C ASN A 350 9.18 -12.30 41.91
N LEU A 351 9.06 -13.32 41.06
CA LEU A 351 8.60 -13.18 39.68
C LEU A 351 7.13 -13.59 39.57
N ARG A 352 6.42 -12.99 38.61
CA ARG A 352 5.06 -13.40 38.26
C ARG A 352 4.96 -13.65 36.76
N ALA A 353 4.52 -14.86 36.41
CA ALA A 353 4.30 -15.25 35.03
C ALA A 353 2.86 -15.00 34.58
N VAL A 354 2.68 -14.63 33.32
CA VAL A 354 1.37 -14.53 32.68
C VAL A 354 0.76 -15.93 32.50
N SER A 355 -0.53 -16.06 32.77
CA SER A 355 -1.31 -17.29 32.61
C SER A 355 -2.29 -17.23 31.42
N GLY A 356 -2.61 -16.03 30.91
CA GLY A 356 -3.43 -15.85 29.72
C GLY A 356 -3.25 -14.47 29.09
N VAL A 357 -3.21 -14.42 27.75
CA VAL A 357 -3.19 -13.17 26.99
C VAL A 357 -4.14 -13.27 25.80
N THR A 358 -5.14 -12.40 25.72
CA THR A 358 -6.00 -12.26 24.54
C THR A 358 -5.86 -10.87 23.97
N LEU A 359 -5.50 -10.76 22.69
CA LEU A 359 -5.39 -9.52 21.93
C LEU A 359 -6.67 -9.32 21.10
N TYR A 360 -7.22 -8.11 21.15
CA TYR A 360 -8.34 -7.68 20.32
C TYR A 360 -7.89 -6.57 19.38
N ALA A 361 -8.16 -6.73 18.08
CA ALA A 361 -7.68 -5.82 17.04
C ALA A 361 -8.80 -5.36 16.13
N GLY A 362 -8.85 -4.05 15.85
CA GLY A 362 -9.68 -3.45 14.80
C GLY A 362 -8.87 -3.08 13.56
N MET A 363 -9.53 -2.94 12.42
CA MET A 363 -8.89 -2.57 11.15
C MET A 363 -8.72 -1.06 10.95
N GLY A 364 -9.34 -0.20 11.77
CA GLY A 364 -9.36 1.25 11.52
C GLY A 364 -9.88 1.56 10.10
N ARG A 365 -9.12 2.33 9.33
CA ARG A 365 -9.47 2.65 7.92
C ARG A 365 -9.43 1.43 6.99
N GLY A 366 -8.77 0.34 7.38
CA GLY A 366 -8.62 -0.87 6.57
C GLY A 366 -9.90 -1.68 6.40
N GLY A 367 -10.92 -1.48 7.24
CA GLY A 367 -12.17 -2.23 7.13
C GLY A 367 -13.02 -2.21 8.39
N ARG A 368 -13.98 -3.15 8.43
CA ARG A 368 -15.08 -3.15 9.39
C ARG A 368 -15.03 -4.31 10.39
N ASN A 369 -13.90 -4.99 10.50
CA ASN A 369 -13.80 -6.22 11.28
C ASN A 369 -13.02 -6.03 12.58
N TYR A 370 -13.43 -6.78 13.61
CA TYR A 370 -12.62 -7.01 14.80
C TYR A 370 -12.17 -8.46 14.86
N TYR A 371 -10.97 -8.69 15.39
CA TYR A 371 -10.36 -9.99 15.55
C TYR A 371 -10.02 -10.25 17.01
N SER A 372 -10.14 -11.50 17.46
CA SER A 372 -9.61 -11.95 18.75
C SER A 372 -8.55 -13.03 18.57
N LEU A 373 -7.39 -12.80 19.17
CA LEU A 373 -6.23 -13.69 19.11
C LEU A 373 -5.80 -14.08 20.53
N ASP A 374 -5.71 -15.38 20.79
CA ASP A 374 -5.02 -15.92 21.98
C ASP A 374 -3.51 -15.86 21.74
N MET A 375 -2.82 -15.10 22.59
CA MET A 375 -1.37 -14.88 22.59
C MET A 375 -0.70 -15.54 23.82
N THR A 376 -1.39 -16.44 24.50
CA THR A 376 -0.86 -17.12 25.69
C THR A 376 0.38 -17.94 25.33
N PRO A 377 1.49 -17.83 26.10
CA PRO A 377 2.71 -18.57 25.80
C PRO A 377 2.54 -20.05 26.17
N THR A 378 3.18 -20.94 25.42
CA THR A 378 3.15 -22.38 25.75
C THR A 378 4.06 -22.73 26.92
N THR A 379 5.09 -21.92 27.18
CA THR A 379 5.88 -21.94 28.41
C THR A 379 5.57 -20.70 29.22
N ALA A 380 5.06 -20.88 30.45
CA ALA A 380 4.65 -19.77 31.31
C ALA A 380 5.78 -18.74 31.47
N GLY A 381 5.45 -17.48 31.26
CA GLY A 381 6.38 -16.36 31.38
C GLY A 381 7.31 -16.11 30.19
N ASP A 382 7.36 -16.98 29.18
CA ASP A 382 8.27 -16.85 28.05
C ASP A 382 7.58 -16.40 26.75
N PRO A 383 7.72 -15.12 26.34
CA PRO A 383 7.13 -14.60 25.11
C PRO A 383 7.71 -15.23 23.83
N ALA A 384 8.88 -15.88 23.88
CA ALA A 384 9.43 -16.58 22.70
C ALA A 384 8.61 -17.82 22.30
N THR A 385 7.75 -18.30 23.21
CA THR A 385 6.95 -19.52 23.05
C THR A 385 5.48 -19.27 22.73
N ILE A 386 5.13 -18.03 22.36
CA ILE A 386 3.79 -17.66 21.90
C ILE A 386 3.43 -18.45 20.64
N GLN A 387 2.26 -19.08 20.66
CA GLN A 387 1.63 -19.70 19.50
C GLN A 387 0.29 -19.01 19.25
N PRO A 388 0.20 -18.06 18.31
CA PRO A 388 -1.01 -17.25 18.14
C PRO A 388 -2.17 -18.15 17.70
N LYS A 389 -3.33 -17.99 18.34
CA LYS A 389 -4.57 -18.70 17.94
C LYS A 389 -5.69 -17.73 17.63
N LEU A 390 -6.38 -17.93 16.51
CA LEU A 390 -7.56 -17.13 16.16
C LEU A 390 -8.80 -17.67 16.86
N ASN A 391 -9.45 -16.84 17.68
CA ASN A 391 -10.62 -17.22 18.47
C ASN A 391 -11.93 -17.03 17.70
N TRP A 392 -12.10 -15.84 17.11
CA TRP A 392 -13.27 -15.41 16.36
C TRP A 392 -12.97 -14.12 15.56
N VAL A 393 -13.84 -13.81 14.59
CA VAL A 393 -13.82 -12.59 13.77
C VAL A 393 -15.23 -12.00 13.72
N ILE A 394 -15.39 -10.74 14.14
CA ILE A 394 -16.63 -9.98 13.95
C ILE A 394 -16.51 -9.27 12.59
N ARG A 395 -17.45 -9.54 11.68
CA ARG A 395 -17.50 -8.90 10.36
C ARG A 395 -18.61 -7.85 10.32
N GLY A 396 -18.26 -6.59 10.07
CA GLY A 396 -19.22 -5.49 10.06
C GLY A 396 -19.89 -5.24 8.70
N GLY A 397 -21.05 -4.57 8.73
CA GLY A 397 -21.79 -4.15 7.53
C GLY A 397 -22.83 -5.16 7.04
N SER A 398 -23.50 -4.83 5.93
CA SER A 398 -24.50 -5.71 5.32
C SER A 398 -23.87 -7.02 4.85
N GLY A 399 -24.44 -8.17 5.26
CA GLY A 399 -23.88 -9.49 4.98
C GLY A 399 -22.70 -9.91 5.89
N GLY A 400 -22.40 -9.11 6.93
CA GLY A 400 -21.43 -9.45 7.98
C GLY A 400 -21.97 -10.45 9.00
N SER A 401 -21.30 -10.50 10.15
CA SER A 401 -21.72 -11.31 11.31
C SER A 401 -23.08 -10.83 11.84
N THR A 402 -23.89 -11.77 12.33
CA THR A 402 -25.22 -11.47 12.88
C THR A 402 -25.16 -10.41 13.99
N GLY A 403 -25.99 -9.37 13.89
CA GLY A 403 -26.05 -8.28 14.86
C GLY A 403 -25.05 -7.14 14.65
N PHE A 404 -24.23 -7.16 13.58
CA PHE A 404 -23.21 -6.15 13.31
C PHE A 404 -23.42 -5.40 11.98
N SER A 405 -24.66 -5.32 11.51
CA SER A 405 -25.02 -4.66 10.24
C SER A 405 -24.68 -3.16 10.23
N ARG A 406 -24.72 -2.48 11.40
CA ARG A 406 -24.34 -1.06 11.56
C ARG A 406 -22.86 -0.82 11.79
N LEU A 407 -22.05 -1.86 11.98
CA LEU A 407 -20.62 -1.69 12.22
C LEU A 407 -19.94 -1.15 10.96
N GLY A 408 -19.40 0.07 11.07
CA GLY A 408 -18.64 0.77 10.04
C GLY A 408 -17.15 0.43 10.14
N GLN A 409 -16.29 1.32 9.65
CA GLN A 409 -14.85 1.17 9.84
C GLN A 409 -14.51 1.18 11.33
N THR A 410 -13.74 0.19 11.77
CA THR A 410 -13.48 -0.10 13.19
C THR A 410 -12.37 0.79 13.76
N TRP A 411 -12.66 2.10 13.87
CA TRP A 411 -11.76 3.10 14.46
C TRP A 411 -11.73 3.05 15.99
N SER A 412 -12.85 2.67 16.60
CA SER A 412 -12.98 2.51 18.05
C SER A 412 -12.13 1.34 18.55
N THR A 413 -11.40 1.52 19.64
CA THR A 413 -10.72 0.42 20.32
C THR A 413 -11.77 -0.54 20.92
N PRO A 414 -11.67 -1.87 20.70
CA PRO A 414 -12.55 -2.85 21.33
C PRO A 414 -12.18 -3.03 22.82
N LYS A 415 -12.64 -2.11 23.68
CA LYS A 415 -12.20 -2.04 25.09
C LYS A 415 -12.69 -3.22 25.91
N VAL A 416 -11.76 -3.94 26.53
CA VAL A 416 -12.04 -5.03 27.46
C VAL A 416 -12.54 -4.47 28.78
N ALA A 417 -13.67 -4.98 29.26
CA ALA A 417 -14.27 -4.59 30.52
C ALA A 417 -15.04 -5.76 31.15
N LYS A 418 -15.50 -5.59 32.39
CA LYS A 418 -16.45 -6.52 33.02
C LYS A 418 -17.79 -5.82 33.23
N VAL A 419 -18.85 -6.58 33.03
CA VAL A 419 -20.22 -6.17 33.35
C VAL A 419 -20.95 -7.32 34.01
N LYS A 420 -21.99 -7.02 34.78
CA LYS A 420 -22.94 -8.05 35.20
C LYS A 420 -23.90 -8.32 34.04
N TRP A 421 -23.96 -9.56 33.56
CA TRP A 421 -24.87 -9.99 32.50
C TRP A 421 -25.74 -11.13 33.02
N ASN A 422 -27.05 -10.89 33.12
CA ASN A 422 -28.04 -11.81 33.69
C ASN A 422 -27.59 -12.39 35.04
N GLY A 423 -27.10 -11.53 35.94
CA GLY A 423 -26.61 -11.91 37.26
C GLY A 423 -25.16 -12.43 37.31
N THR A 424 -24.49 -12.65 36.17
CA THR A 424 -23.14 -13.23 36.10
C THR A 424 -22.11 -12.19 35.66
N VAL A 425 -20.99 -12.05 36.37
CA VAL A 425 -19.87 -11.21 35.92
C VAL A 425 -19.28 -11.79 34.65
N THR A 426 -19.27 -11.00 33.58
CA THR A 426 -18.88 -11.43 32.23
C THR A 426 -17.84 -10.47 31.67
N ASP A 427 -16.76 -11.02 31.11
CA ASP A 427 -15.79 -10.23 30.33
C ASP A 427 -16.41 -9.87 28.97
N VAL A 428 -16.43 -8.58 28.67
CA VAL A 428 -17.02 -8.01 27.46
C VAL A 428 -16.04 -7.10 26.73
N LEU A 429 -16.33 -6.86 25.46
CA LEU A 429 -15.77 -5.79 24.66
C LEU A 429 -16.84 -4.71 24.50
N ILE A 430 -16.46 -3.45 24.72
CA ILE A 430 -17.32 -2.29 24.53
C ILE A 430 -16.67 -1.38 23.50
N PHE A 431 -17.38 -1.13 22.40
CA PHE A 431 -16.91 -0.28 21.31
C PHE A 431 -18.07 0.41 20.60
N THR A 432 -17.79 1.57 20.03
CA THR A 432 -18.75 2.29 19.20
C THR A 432 -18.83 1.70 17.79
N GLY A 433 -19.87 2.09 17.05
CA GLY A 433 -20.17 1.56 15.72
C GLY A 433 -19.14 1.93 14.65
N GLY A 434 -18.24 2.87 14.93
CA GLY A 434 -17.14 3.23 14.05
C GLY A 434 -17.47 4.36 13.06
N TYR A 435 -16.77 4.36 11.92
CA TYR A 435 -16.83 5.44 10.94
C TYR A 435 -17.54 5.01 9.64
N ASP A 436 -18.40 5.89 9.12
CA ASP A 436 -18.97 5.79 7.78
C ASP A 436 -18.16 6.65 6.80
N THR A 437 -17.72 6.05 5.70
CA THR A 437 -16.97 6.74 4.64
C THR A 437 -17.79 7.80 3.91
N ASN A 438 -19.11 7.87 4.15
CA ASN A 438 -19.92 9.02 3.73
C ASN A 438 -19.40 10.37 4.26
N GLN A 439 -18.72 10.34 5.41
CA GLN A 439 -18.04 11.50 5.99
C GLN A 439 -16.76 11.90 5.23
N ASP A 440 -16.24 11.09 4.30
CA ASP A 440 -15.06 11.42 3.47
C ASP A 440 -15.42 12.14 2.14
N ASN A 441 -16.68 12.47 1.89
CA ASN A 441 -17.11 13.02 0.59
C ASN A 441 -16.59 14.45 0.32
N ASP A 442 -15.73 14.56 -0.70
CA ASP A 442 -15.06 15.80 -1.13
C ASP A 442 -15.95 16.82 -1.87
N ALA A 443 -17.16 16.46 -2.32
CA ALA A 443 -18.03 17.40 -3.03
C ALA A 443 -18.71 18.41 -2.08
N THR A 444 -18.98 17.99 -0.85
CA THR A 444 -19.58 18.83 0.21
C THR A 444 -18.98 18.47 1.57
N PRO A 445 -17.66 18.58 1.75
CA PRO A 445 -16.97 18.01 2.90
C PRO A 445 -17.45 18.62 4.21
N ASP A 446 -17.77 19.92 4.22
CA ASP A 446 -18.06 20.64 5.46
C ASP A 446 -19.53 20.58 5.91
N ASN A 447 -20.46 20.16 5.04
CA ASN A 447 -21.88 20.12 5.39
C ASN A 447 -22.23 18.94 6.30
N PRO A 448 -23.15 19.10 7.28
CA PRO A 448 -23.64 17.99 8.08
C PRO A 448 -24.34 16.93 7.24
N LYS A 449 -24.10 15.65 7.54
CA LYS A 449 -24.66 14.48 6.85
C LYS A 449 -25.13 13.44 7.85
N THR A 450 -26.09 12.60 7.50
CA THR A 450 -26.47 11.40 8.28
C THR A 450 -25.75 10.17 7.74
N ASP A 451 -25.48 9.20 8.61
CA ASP A 451 -24.68 8.01 8.28
C ASP A 451 -25.52 6.73 8.32
N SER A 452 -25.13 5.76 7.48
CA SER A 452 -25.79 4.45 7.42
C SER A 452 -25.12 3.44 8.35
N TYR A 453 -23.83 3.63 8.60
CA TYR A 453 -23.01 2.84 9.50
C TYR A 453 -22.42 3.73 10.60
N GLY A 454 -21.78 3.13 11.59
CA GLY A 454 -21.01 3.89 12.58
C GLY A 454 -21.81 4.39 13.78
N ASN A 455 -23.13 4.45 13.67
CA ASN A 455 -24.04 5.11 14.61
C ASN A 455 -24.63 4.16 15.67
N ALA A 456 -23.76 3.40 16.35
CA ALA A 456 -24.17 2.43 17.37
C ALA A 456 -23.18 2.37 18.55
N LEU A 457 -23.59 1.76 19.66
CA LEU A 457 -22.72 1.32 20.75
C LEU A 457 -22.94 -0.18 20.97
N TYR A 458 -21.87 -0.97 20.99
CA TYR A 458 -21.92 -2.42 21.13
C TYR A 458 -21.33 -2.86 22.47
N VAL A 459 -21.99 -3.85 23.09
CA VAL A 459 -21.45 -4.66 24.19
C VAL A 459 -21.45 -6.11 23.71
N VAL A 460 -20.26 -6.71 23.70
CA VAL A 460 -19.98 -8.00 23.05
C VAL A 460 -19.30 -8.94 24.02
N ASN A 461 -19.62 -10.23 24.02
CA ASN A 461 -18.90 -11.21 24.83
C ASN A 461 -17.45 -11.34 24.34
N ALA A 462 -16.47 -11.10 25.22
CA ALA A 462 -15.07 -11.05 24.82
C ALA A 462 -14.51 -12.42 24.38
N ASN A 463 -15.04 -13.52 24.95
CA ASN A 463 -14.56 -14.86 24.64
C ASN A 463 -15.16 -15.41 23.34
N THR A 464 -16.36 -14.99 22.97
CA THR A 464 -17.10 -15.58 21.85
C THR A 464 -17.42 -14.63 20.70
N GLY A 465 -17.20 -13.32 20.86
CA GLY A 465 -17.51 -12.29 19.87
C GLY A 465 -19.01 -12.00 19.72
N GLN A 466 -19.88 -12.65 20.51
CA GLN A 466 -21.33 -12.50 20.39
C GLN A 466 -21.80 -11.12 20.86
N LYS A 467 -22.63 -10.44 20.04
CA LYS A 467 -23.39 -9.26 20.48
C LYS A 467 -24.30 -9.63 21.67
N LEU A 468 -24.06 -9.01 22.81
CA LEU A 468 -24.93 -9.12 23.99
C LEU A 468 -25.98 -8.03 23.97
N TRP A 469 -25.56 -6.78 23.75
CA TRP A 469 -26.42 -5.61 23.74
C TRP A 469 -25.93 -4.57 22.74
N MET A 470 -26.86 -3.79 22.16
CA MET A 470 -26.49 -2.58 21.42
C MET A 470 -27.51 -1.44 21.58
N ALA A 471 -27.00 -0.21 21.53
CA ALA A 471 -27.80 0.97 21.24
C ALA A 471 -27.62 1.39 19.77
N GLY A 472 -28.68 1.86 19.13
CA GLY A 472 -28.66 2.26 17.73
C GLY A 472 -29.78 3.23 17.34
N PRO A 473 -29.86 3.64 16.07
CA PRO A 473 -30.88 4.56 15.58
C PRO A 473 -32.28 3.97 15.64
N SER A 474 -33.30 4.84 15.54
CA SER A 474 -34.69 4.42 15.34
C SER A 474 -34.82 3.50 14.11
N GLY A 475 -35.63 2.44 14.23
CA GLY A 475 -35.91 1.49 13.16
C GLY A 475 -34.87 0.38 13.00
N ASP A 476 -33.80 0.38 13.81
CA ASP A 476 -32.85 -0.73 13.85
C ASP A 476 -33.41 -1.90 14.67
N THR A 477 -33.66 -3.03 14.00
CA THR A 477 -34.23 -4.23 14.61
C THR A 477 -33.25 -4.99 15.51
N ASP A 478 -31.95 -4.75 15.35
CA ASP A 478 -30.92 -5.36 16.19
C ASP A 478 -30.69 -4.58 17.49
N ALA A 479 -31.17 -3.33 17.58
CA ALA A 479 -30.96 -2.45 18.73
C ALA A 479 -31.87 -2.80 19.92
N ASN A 480 -31.24 -2.96 21.09
CA ASN A 480 -31.96 -3.14 22.35
C ASN A 480 -32.43 -1.79 22.93
N LEU A 481 -31.66 -0.73 22.69
CA LEU A 481 -32.03 0.66 22.99
C LEU A 481 -32.02 1.46 21.69
N THR A 482 -33.16 2.03 21.31
CA THR A 482 -33.27 2.86 20.10
C THR A 482 -33.29 4.34 20.47
N LEU A 483 -32.39 5.12 19.87
CA LEU A 483 -32.27 6.55 20.08
C LEU A 483 -32.33 7.27 18.72
N SER A 484 -33.36 8.08 18.49
CA SER A 484 -33.54 8.81 17.22
C SER A 484 -32.42 9.81 16.91
N SER A 485 -31.67 10.22 17.93
CA SER A 485 -30.51 11.11 17.83
C SER A 485 -29.23 10.42 17.36
N MET A 486 -29.12 9.09 17.39
CA MET A 486 -27.93 8.36 16.93
C MET A 486 -27.88 8.30 15.38
N THR A 487 -27.71 9.44 14.73
CA THR A 487 -27.77 9.57 13.26
C THR A 487 -26.41 9.53 12.58
N ASN A 488 -25.33 9.59 13.35
CA ASN A 488 -23.98 9.87 12.86
C ASN A 488 -22.96 8.88 13.39
N SER A 489 -21.90 8.70 12.61
CA SER A 489 -20.73 7.89 12.93
C SER A 489 -20.17 8.22 14.31
N MET A 490 -19.84 7.19 15.08
CA MET A 490 -19.17 7.28 16.37
C MET A 490 -17.78 6.64 16.25
N PRO A 491 -16.77 7.32 15.67
CA PRO A 491 -15.45 6.73 15.47
C PRO A 491 -14.60 6.69 16.75
N ALA A 492 -14.91 7.54 17.73
CA ALA A 492 -14.16 7.67 18.97
C ALA A 492 -14.34 6.46 19.89
N ASP A 493 -13.31 6.17 20.69
CA ASP A 493 -13.42 5.20 21.78
C ASP A 493 -14.52 5.62 22.79
N PRO A 494 -15.26 4.66 23.38
CA PRO A 494 -16.11 4.96 24.52
C PRO A 494 -15.26 5.24 25.77
N ALA A 495 -15.71 6.15 26.63
CA ALA A 495 -15.20 6.30 27.98
C ALA A 495 -16.01 5.41 28.93
N LEU A 496 -15.34 4.49 29.62
CA LEU A 496 -15.97 3.54 30.54
C LEU A 496 -15.68 3.98 31.97
N VAL A 497 -16.71 4.08 32.80
CA VAL A 497 -16.61 4.51 34.19
C VAL A 497 -17.07 3.39 35.10
N ASP A 498 -16.18 2.93 35.97
CA ASP A 498 -16.46 2.13 37.17
C ASP A 498 -16.39 3.09 38.36
N LEU A 499 -17.54 3.44 38.92
CA LEU A 499 -17.65 4.41 40.01
C LEU A 499 -17.37 3.76 41.37
N GLY A 500 -17.74 2.48 41.52
CA GLY A 500 -17.57 1.71 42.75
C GLY A 500 -16.15 1.21 42.98
N GLY A 501 -15.34 1.15 41.92
CA GLY A 501 -14.04 0.51 41.91
C GLY A 501 -14.17 -1.01 42.12
N ASP A 502 -15.27 -1.64 41.71
CA ASP A 502 -15.50 -3.08 41.88
C ASP A 502 -15.16 -3.90 40.63
N GLY A 503 -14.61 -3.25 39.60
CA GLY A 503 -14.27 -3.83 38.31
C GLY A 503 -15.42 -3.85 37.31
N LEU A 504 -16.64 -3.46 37.70
CA LEU A 504 -17.82 -3.45 36.84
C LEU A 504 -18.09 -2.05 36.29
N ILE A 505 -18.34 -1.96 34.98
CA ILE A 505 -18.69 -0.68 34.36
C ILE A 505 -20.11 -0.28 34.75
N ASP A 506 -20.26 0.97 35.20
CA ASP A 506 -21.53 1.58 35.58
C ASP A 506 -22.05 2.53 34.50
N THR A 507 -21.17 3.39 33.98
CA THR A 507 -21.54 4.45 33.03
C THR A 507 -20.61 4.45 31.83
N ILE A 508 -21.17 4.66 30.65
CA ILE A 508 -20.46 4.76 29.38
C ILE A 508 -20.76 6.11 28.74
N PHE A 509 -19.73 6.83 28.31
CA PHE A 509 -19.87 8.04 27.49
C PHE A 509 -19.32 7.82 26.08
N THR A 510 -20.07 8.27 25.07
CA THR A 510 -19.64 8.23 23.66
C THR A 510 -19.91 9.56 22.97
N SER A 511 -19.27 9.78 21.83
CA SER A 511 -19.45 10.97 21.01
C SER A 511 -19.50 10.65 19.53
N ASP A 512 -20.12 11.52 18.74
CA ASP A 512 -20.30 11.32 17.30
C ASP A 512 -19.73 12.47 16.44
N THR A 513 -19.70 12.23 15.13
CA THR A 513 -19.29 13.22 14.11
C THR A 513 -20.28 14.36 13.93
N ARG A 514 -21.35 14.44 14.74
CA ARG A 514 -22.33 15.54 14.75
C ARG A 514 -22.17 16.45 15.97
N GLY A 515 -21.12 16.26 16.76
CA GLY A 515 -20.89 17.07 17.95
C GLY A 515 -21.87 16.71 19.08
N GLN A 516 -22.33 15.46 19.13
CA GLN A 516 -23.20 14.97 20.19
C GLN A 516 -22.41 14.13 21.18
N ILE A 517 -22.87 14.12 22.43
CA ILE A 517 -22.37 13.24 23.48
C ILE A 517 -23.54 12.43 24.03
N PHE A 518 -23.36 11.13 24.17
CA PHE A 518 -24.33 10.19 24.72
C PHE A 518 -23.81 9.60 26.02
N ARG A 519 -24.74 9.32 26.93
CA ARG A 519 -24.49 8.61 28.17
C ARG A 519 -25.36 7.36 28.22
N PHE A 520 -24.78 6.26 28.67
CA PHE A 520 -25.46 5.01 28.93
C PHE A 520 -25.13 4.53 30.34
N ASP A 521 -26.14 4.16 31.12
CA ASP A 521 -26.02 3.67 32.48
C ASP A 521 -26.42 2.18 32.51
N ILE A 522 -25.50 1.33 32.97
CA ILE A 522 -25.67 -0.11 33.06
C ILE A 522 -26.45 -0.45 34.33
N ASN A 523 -27.49 -1.27 34.16
CA ASN A 523 -28.24 -1.84 35.26
C ASN A 523 -27.55 -3.12 35.75
N GLN A 524 -26.83 -3.05 36.88
CA GLN A 524 -26.16 -4.22 37.46
C GLN A 524 -27.12 -5.34 37.93
N SER A 525 -28.43 -5.08 37.99
CA SER A 525 -29.48 -6.06 38.32
C SER A 525 -30.25 -6.56 37.09
N ASN A 526 -29.68 -6.43 35.89
CA ASN A 526 -30.31 -6.91 34.66
C ASN A 526 -30.55 -8.42 34.66
N THR A 527 -31.61 -8.80 33.96
CA THR A 527 -32.07 -10.19 33.79
C THR A 527 -32.18 -10.58 32.31
N SER A 528 -32.09 -9.62 31.40
CA SER A 528 -32.04 -9.82 29.96
C SER A 528 -31.40 -8.63 29.25
N ALA A 529 -31.20 -8.74 27.93
CA ALA A 529 -30.74 -7.63 27.11
C ALA A 529 -31.70 -6.41 27.13
N SER A 530 -33.00 -6.60 27.37
CA SER A 530 -33.99 -5.51 27.30
C SER A 530 -33.92 -4.55 28.49
N ASN A 531 -33.35 -4.97 29.62
CA ASN A 531 -33.16 -4.14 30.81
C ASN A 531 -31.69 -3.97 31.22
N PHE A 532 -30.77 -4.25 30.29
CA PHE A 532 -29.32 -4.19 30.53
C PHE A 532 -28.82 -2.77 30.80
N ALA A 533 -29.21 -1.79 29.98
CA ALA A 533 -28.78 -0.40 30.12
C ALA A 533 -29.84 0.58 29.63
N THR A 534 -29.83 1.78 30.21
CA THR A 534 -30.60 2.95 29.77
C THR A 534 -29.66 4.03 29.28
N GLY A 535 -30.10 4.94 28.41
CA GLY A 535 -29.23 6.03 27.97
C GLY A 535 -29.91 7.03 27.05
N ASN A 536 -29.29 8.19 26.85
CA ASN A 536 -29.75 9.23 25.92
C ASN A 536 -28.62 10.22 25.59
N ARG A 537 -28.89 11.15 24.67
CA ARG A 537 -28.01 12.27 24.33
C ARG A 537 -27.98 13.31 25.46
N ILE A 538 -26.78 13.57 25.99
CA ILE A 538 -26.55 14.55 27.06
C ILE A 538 -26.00 15.88 26.56
N ALA A 539 -25.40 15.94 25.36
CA ALA A 539 -24.95 17.18 24.75
C ALA A 539 -25.21 17.21 23.24
N ASN A 540 -25.55 18.37 22.71
CA ASN A 540 -25.76 18.63 21.28
C ASN A 540 -25.11 19.97 20.90
N ILE A 541 -23.90 19.88 20.36
CA ILE A 541 -23.00 21.02 20.17
C ILE A 541 -22.79 21.38 18.69
N GLY A 542 -23.05 20.44 17.77
CA GLY A 542 -23.00 20.69 16.33
C GLY A 542 -24.26 21.39 15.81
N GLY A 543 -24.07 22.43 14.99
CA GLY A 543 -25.12 23.18 14.29
C GLY A 543 -25.39 22.66 12.87
N THR A 544 -26.37 23.22 12.16
CA THR A 544 -26.92 22.67 10.90
C THR A 544 -26.25 23.15 9.61
N ASP A 545 -25.21 23.96 9.71
CA ASP A 545 -24.44 24.51 8.59
C ASP A 545 -22.96 24.15 8.71
N ALA A 546 -22.17 24.46 7.68
CA ALA A 546 -20.73 24.17 7.64
C ALA A 546 -19.96 24.83 8.79
N THR A 547 -20.27 26.10 9.09
CA THR A 547 -19.60 26.90 10.14
C THR A 547 -19.75 26.28 11.52
N ASN A 548 -20.92 25.71 11.80
CA ASN A 548 -21.24 25.11 13.09
C ASN A 548 -21.13 23.58 13.08
N ASN A 549 -20.63 22.96 12.00
CA ASN A 549 -20.52 21.51 11.89
C ASN A 549 -19.32 20.92 12.65
N ARG A 550 -19.35 21.09 13.97
CA ARG A 550 -18.38 20.57 14.91
C ARG A 550 -18.52 19.06 15.01
N ARG A 551 -17.39 18.35 14.89
CA ARG A 551 -17.33 16.89 14.87
C ARG A 551 -16.42 16.38 15.97
N PHE A 552 -16.79 15.28 16.61
CA PHE A 552 -15.93 14.61 17.58
C PHE A 552 -15.37 13.32 16.99
N TYR A 553 -14.04 13.23 16.93
CA TYR A 553 -13.29 12.04 16.49
C TYR A 553 -12.51 11.37 17.63
N ASN A 554 -12.44 12.05 18.78
CA ASN A 554 -11.55 11.71 19.88
C ASN A 554 -12.34 11.18 21.07
N GLN A 555 -11.72 10.31 21.87
CA GLN A 555 -12.35 9.76 23.07
C GLN A 555 -12.75 10.91 24.03
N PRO A 556 -13.98 10.91 24.58
CA PRO A 556 -14.32 11.75 25.72
C PRO A 556 -13.40 11.43 26.92
N ASP A 557 -12.79 12.46 27.50
CA ASP A 557 -11.94 12.34 28.67
C ASP A 557 -12.76 12.68 29.93
N VAL A 558 -13.06 11.65 30.73
CA VAL A 558 -14.02 11.74 31.83
C VAL A 558 -13.29 11.67 33.17
N ALA A 559 -13.53 12.64 34.04
CA ALA A 559 -13.02 12.64 35.41
C ALA A 559 -14.14 12.91 36.41
N LEU A 560 -14.03 12.32 37.61
CA LEU A 560 -14.95 12.57 38.71
C LEU A 560 -14.41 13.70 39.59
N ILE A 561 -15.18 14.78 39.72
CA ILE A 561 -14.86 15.90 40.61
C ILE A 561 -15.74 15.82 41.85
N LYS A 562 -15.09 15.88 43.01
CA LYS A 562 -15.73 15.97 44.33
C LYS A 562 -15.27 17.23 45.04
N GLU A 563 -16.06 18.30 44.92
CA GLU A 563 -15.80 19.54 45.62
C GLU A 563 -16.06 19.40 47.12
N ARG A 564 -15.21 20.01 47.96
CA ARG A 564 -15.37 19.97 49.41
C ARG A 564 -16.63 20.78 49.80
N GLY A 565 -17.69 20.08 50.22
CA GLY A 565 -18.98 20.71 50.55
C GLY A 565 -19.86 21.03 49.34
N GLY A 566 -19.45 20.67 48.12
CA GLY A 566 -20.20 20.84 46.88
C GLY A 566 -20.79 19.54 46.34
N GLN A 567 -21.54 19.64 45.24
CA GLN A 567 -22.09 18.47 44.53
C GLN A 567 -20.97 17.76 43.75
N SER A 568 -20.99 16.43 43.70
CA SER A 568 -20.09 15.66 42.82
C SER A 568 -20.60 15.68 41.38
N TYR A 569 -19.70 15.77 40.42
CA TYR A 569 -20.04 15.76 39.00
C TYR A 569 -18.93 15.10 38.16
N TYR A 570 -19.30 14.53 37.03
CA TYR A 570 -18.35 14.16 35.99
C TYR A 570 -17.97 15.40 35.18
N THR A 571 -16.68 15.59 34.91
CA THR A 571 -16.21 16.46 33.83
C THR A 571 -15.98 15.62 32.59
N ILE A 572 -16.50 16.06 31.45
CA ILE A 572 -16.35 15.42 30.14
C ILE A 572 -15.63 16.41 29.24
N SER A 573 -14.33 16.17 29.06
CA SER A 573 -13.43 16.99 28.26
C SER A 573 -13.36 16.45 26.83
N ILE A 574 -13.63 17.28 25.82
CA ILE A 574 -13.61 16.87 24.42
C ILE A 574 -13.43 18.05 23.47
N GLY A 575 -12.63 17.87 22.42
CA GLY A 575 -12.40 18.88 21.39
C GLY A 575 -13.00 18.50 20.05
N SER A 576 -13.53 19.49 19.33
CA SER A 576 -14.02 19.33 17.97
C SER A 576 -12.93 19.53 16.93
N GLY A 577 -13.07 18.83 15.81
CA GLY A 577 -12.20 18.98 14.66
C GLY A 577 -12.59 18.07 13.51
N TYR A 578 -12.25 18.45 12.28
CA TYR A 578 -12.49 17.60 11.12
C TYR A 578 -11.23 16.81 10.74
N ARG A 579 -11.13 15.55 11.19
CA ARG A 579 -9.96 14.69 10.96
C ARG A 579 -9.75 14.29 9.50
N GLY A 580 -10.83 14.03 8.76
CA GLY A 580 -10.77 13.68 7.32
C GLY A 580 -10.25 14.83 6.45
N HIS A 581 -10.51 16.08 6.86
CA HIS A 581 -10.09 17.30 6.17
C HIS A 581 -9.39 18.24 7.17
N PRO A 582 -8.17 17.90 7.64
CA PRO A 582 -7.49 18.64 8.70
C PRO A 582 -7.17 20.08 8.27
N LEU A 583 -7.00 20.33 6.97
CA LEU A 583 -6.79 21.66 6.42
C LEU A 583 -8.09 22.47 6.19
N SER A 584 -9.28 21.89 6.38
CA SER A 584 -10.54 22.65 6.25
C SER A 584 -10.63 23.74 7.31
N GLU A 585 -11.07 24.93 6.90
CA GLU A 585 -11.20 26.09 7.77
C GLU A 585 -12.66 26.52 7.98
N ALA A 586 -13.60 25.74 7.43
CA ALA A 586 -15.01 26.07 7.39
C ALA A 586 -15.67 26.05 8.78
N ALA A 587 -15.38 25.03 9.60
CA ALA A 587 -15.96 24.89 10.92
C ALA A 587 -15.23 25.75 11.96
N LEU A 588 -15.99 26.36 12.87
CA LEU A 588 -15.46 27.06 14.05
C LEU A 588 -15.35 26.08 15.22
N ASP A 589 -14.21 25.41 15.27
CA ASP A 589 -13.90 24.36 16.24
C ASP A 589 -13.65 24.90 17.65
N ARG A 590 -13.85 24.03 18.65
CA ARG A 590 -13.88 24.37 20.08
C ARG A 590 -13.31 23.25 20.93
N PHE A 591 -12.93 23.58 22.16
CA PHE A 591 -12.71 22.58 23.21
C PHE A 591 -13.73 22.78 24.33
N TYR A 592 -14.30 21.70 24.82
CA TYR A 592 -15.36 21.69 25.82
C TYR A 592 -14.93 20.92 27.06
N VAL A 593 -15.34 21.42 28.23
CA VAL A 593 -15.40 20.65 29.48
C VAL A 593 -16.82 20.76 30.02
N ILE A 594 -17.57 19.66 29.91
CA ILE A 594 -18.98 19.58 30.29
C ILE A 594 -19.11 18.94 31.67
N ARG A 595 -20.01 19.44 32.51
CA ARG A 595 -20.28 18.93 33.86
C ARG A 595 -21.60 18.17 33.90
N ASP A 596 -21.54 16.87 34.15
CA ASP A 596 -22.73 16.04 34.42
C ASP A 596 -22.86 15.79 35.93
N LYS A 597 -23.90 16.36 36.53
CA LYS A 597 -24.16 16.31 37.98
C LYS A 597 -24.80 15.00 38.46
N ASN A 598 -25.20 14.11 37.54
CA ASN A 598 -25.88 12.86 37.86
C ASN A 598 -24.88 11.71 38.07
N VAL A 599 -24.05 11.79 39.12
CA VAL A 599 -22.97 10.81 39.32
C VAL A 599 -23.50 9.44 39.79
N TYR A 600 -24.41 9.43 40.77
CA TYR A 600 -24.81 8.22 41.49
C TYR A 600 -26.12 7.58 41.00
N SER A 601 -26.76 8.16 39.99
CA SER A 601 -28.03 7.68 39.46
C SER A 601 -28.17 8.06 37.99
N ALA A 602 -28.83 7.20 37.21
CA ALA A 602 -29.18 7.51 35.83
C ALA A 602 -30.05 8.79 35.77
N PRO A 603 -29.80 9.72 34.84
CA PRO A 603 -30.63 10.90 34.69
C PRO A 603 -32.03 10.55 34.16
N THR A 604 -33.06 11.24 34.65
CA THR A 604 -34.35 11.28 33.94
C THR A 604 -34.21 12.17 32.72
N TYR A 605 -34.16 11.61 31.52
CA TYR A 605 -33.97 12.40 30.29
C TYR A 605 -35.27 13.07 29.83
N CYS A 606 -35.15 14.28 29.28
CA CYS A 606 -36.30 14.96 28.69
C CYS A 606 -36.78 14.23 27.42
N SER A 607 -38.10 14.18 27.24
CA SER A 607 -38.76 13.58 26.09
C SER A 607 -40.01 14.38 25.70
N ALA A 608 -40.70 13.99 24.63
CA ALA A 608 -41.96 14.62 24.23
C ALA A 608 -43.06 14.54 25.31
N THR A 609 -42.96 13.60 26.24
CA THR A 609 -43.94 13.38 27.33
C THR A 609 -43.41 13.74 28.71
N VAL A 610 -42.08 13.92 28.86
CA VAL A 610 -41.42 14.29 30.12
C VAL A 610 -40.62 15.57 29.89
N THR A 611 -41.20 16.71 30.24
CA THR A 611 -40.63 18.05 29.98
C THR A 611 -40.24 18.82 31.24
N THR A 612 -40.60 18.33 32.43
CA THR A 612 -40.27 18.91 33.73
C THR A 612 -39.49 17.91 34.59
N ASN A 613 -38.61 18.42 35.46
CA ASN A 613 -37.71 17.60 36.31
C ASN A 613 -36.91 16.54 35.52
N CYS A 614 -36.45 16.93 34.33
CA CYS A 614 -35.67 16.08 33.43
C CYS A 614 -34.37 16.78 33.00
N THR A 615 -33.42 15.99 32.53
CA THR A 615 -32.12 16.43 32.01
C THR A 615 -32.25 16.65 30.51
N ALA A 616 -32.19 17.92 30.09
CA ALA A 616 -32.14 18.30 28.69
C ALA A 616 -30.71 18.15 28.14
N SER A 617 -30.57 18.00 26.82
CA SER A 617 -29.24 18.02 26.20
C SER A 617 -28.59 19.40 26.35
N ILE A 618 -27.35 19.40 26.83
CA ILE A 618 -26.50 20.58 26.98
C ILE A 618 -26.16 21.16 25.61
N THR A 619 -26.31 22.46 25.45
CA THR A 619 -25.84 23.24 24.30
C THR A 619 -24.78 24.26 24.74
N GLU A 620 -24.14 24.95 23.79
CA GLU A 620 -23.13 25.98 24.12
C GLU A 620 -23.69 27.08 25.04
N SER A 621 -24.98 27.41 24.97
CA SER A 621 -25.61 28.42 25.85
C SER A 621 -25.64 28.02 27.33
N ASN A 622 -25.43 26.75 27.65
CA ASN A 622 -25.32 26.26 29.03
C ASN A 622 -23.87 26.31 29.56
N LEU A 623 -22.90 26.70 28.75
CA LEU A 623 -21.47 26.69 29.06
C LEU A 623 -20.90 28.11 29.13
N VAL A 624 -19.80 28.27 29.87
CA VAL A 624 -19.06 29.53 29.97
C VAL A 624 -17.99 29.59 28.89
N ASP A 625 -17.96 30.68 28.12
CA ASP A 625 -16.83 30.97 27.23
C ASP A 625 -15.63 31.45 28.06
N VAL A 626 -14.53 30.69 28.01
CA VAL A 626 -13.31 30.97 28.78
C VAL A 626 -12.12 31.26 27.87
N SER A 627 -12.36 31.80 26.68
CA SER A 627 -11.32 32.07 25.69
C SER A 627 -10.43 33.28 26.01
N SER A 628 -10.70 34.06 27.06
CA SER A 628 -9.95 35.28 27.48
C SER A 628 -9.90 36.44 26.48
N VAL A 629 -10.23 36.19 25.23
CA VAL A 629 -10.34 37.19 24.18
C VAL A 629 -11.57 38.06 24.51
N ASN A 630 -11.34 39.20 25.17
CA ASN A 630 -12.35 40.24 25.44
C ASN A 630 -12.68 41.04 24.16
N LEU A 631 -12.94 40.32 23.07
CA LEU A 631 -13.53 40.90 21.88
C LEU A 631 -15.04 40.76 22.02
N THR A 632 -15.76 41.86 21.80
CA THR A 632 -17.19 41.78 21.51
C THR A 632 -17.39 40.85 20.31
N SER A 633 -18.55 40.19 20.20
CA SER A 633 -18.87 39.36 19.04
C SER A 633 -18.67 40.10 17.71
N ALA A 634 -18.89 41.42 17.71
CA ALA A 634 -18.63 42.29 16.55
C ALA A 634 -17.15 42.42 16.20
N GLN A 635 -16.26 42.60 17.18
CA GLN A 635 -14.82 42.69 16.94
C GLN A 635 -14.22 41.34 16.52
N ALA A 636 -14.67 40.24 17.11
CA ALA A 636 -14.24 38.90 16.69
C ALA A 636 -14.70 38.60 15.26
N GLN A 637 -15.93 39.01 14.90
CA GLN A 637 -16.44 38.89 13.53
C GLN A 637 -15.68 39.77 12.56
N ASP A 638 -15.34 41.01 12.93
CA ASP A 638 -14.55 41.92 12.08
C ASP A 638 -13.17 41.36 11.75
N ILE A 639 -12.44 40.84 12.75
CA ILE A 639 -11.15 40.16 12.52
C ILE A 639 -11.34 38.93 11.62
N GLN A 640 -12.42 38.18 11.80
CA GLN A 640 -12.74 37.03 10.95
C GLN A 640 -13.07 37.45 9.51
N ASP A 641 -13.74 38.57 9.30
CA ASP A 641 -14.06 39.11 7.97
C ASP A 641 -12.79 39.62 7.25
N GLN A 642 -11.86 40.21 7.99
CA GLN A 642 -10.52 40.55 7.48
C GLN A 642 -9.76 39.30 7.03
N ILE A 643 -9.78 38.23 7.84
CA ILE A 643 -9.19 36.93 7.48
C ILE A 643 -9.86 36.38 6.21
N ASN A 644 -11.19 36.38 6.14
CA ASN A 644 -11.94 35.89 4.98
C ASN A 644 -11.62 36.68 3.71
N THR A 645 -11.43 38.00 3.82
CA THR A 645 -11.00 38.86 2.71
C THR A 645 -9.62 38.45 2.21
N LYS A 646 -8.66 38.24 3.12
CA LYS A 646 -7.29 37.82 2.78
C LYS A 646 -7.24 36.43 2.16
N ARG A 647 -8.12 35.52 2.59
CA ARG A 647 -8.32 34.21 1.96
C ARG A 647 -8.88 34.32 0.56
N ALA A 648 -9.93 35.13 0.35
CA ALA A 648 -10.48 35.36 -0.98
C ALA A 648 -9.44 35.93 -1.95
N GLU A 649 -8.53 36.78 -1.46
CA GLU A 649 -7.38 37.27 -2.25
C GLU A 649 -6.38 36.13 -2.60
N ILE A 650 -6.12 35.18 -1.70
CA ILE A 650 -5.29 33.99 -1.97
C ILE A 650 -5.99 33.07 -2.98
N ASP A 651 -7.29 32.85 -2.82
CA ASP A 651 -8.11 32.05 -3.73
C ASP A 651 -8.12 32.67 -5.12
N ALA A 652 -8.22 33.99 -5.22
CA ALA A 652 -8.15 34.70 -6.49
C ALA A 652 -6.79 34.53 -7.19
N LEU A 653 -5.68 34.60 -6.45
CA LEU A 653 -4.34 34.36 -7.00
C LEU A 653 -4.19 32.92 -7.51
N THR A 654 -4.68 31.95 -6.74
CA THR A 654 -4.64 30.52 -7.08
C THR A 654 -5.56 30.21 -8.29
N ALA A 655 -6.74 30.81 -8.30
CA ALA A 655 -7.70 30.71 -9.39
C ALA A 655 -7.16 31.36 -10.67
N ALA A 656 -6.43 32.48 -10.58
CA ALA A 656 -5.81 33.11 -11.75
C ALA A 656 -4.76 32.18 -12.41
N GLU A 657 -3.91 31.52 -11.62
CA GLU A 657 -2.96 30.52 -12.14
C GLU A 657 -3.70 29.32 -12.75
N THR A 658 -4.69 28.78 -12.03
CA THR A 658 -5.49 27.64 -12.48
C THR A 658 -6.24 27.96 -13.77
N ASN A 659 -6.83 29.14 -13.87
CA ASN A 659 -7.55 29.60 -15.06
C ASN A 659 -6.60 29.78 -16.26
N ALA A 660 -5.39 30.30 -16.05
CA ALA A 660 -4.38 30.39 -17.11
C ALA A 660 -3.99 29.00 -17.64
N ARG A 661 -3.81 28.00 -16.75
CA ARG A 661 -3.54 26.61 -17.15
C ARG A 661 -4.73 25.97 -17.86
N ASN A 662 -5.93 26.12 -17.31
CA ASN A 662 -7.17 25.61 -17.91
C ASN A 662 -7.42 26.21 -19.29
N ALA A 663 -7.08 27.49 -19.49
CA ALA A 663 -7.20 28.14 -20.79
C ALA A 663 -6.26 27.53 -21.83
N LEU A 664 -5.02 27.18 -21.45
CA LEU A 664 -4.11 26.42 -22.32
C LEU A 664 -4.67 25.03 -22.62
N THR A 665 -5.15 24.31 -21.61
CA THR A 665 -5.75 22.97 -21.81
C THR A 665 -7.00 23.01 -22.69
N ALA A 666 -7.86 24.02 -22.53
CA ALA A 666 -9.02 24.24 -23.38
C ALA A 666 -8.61 24.55 -24.82
N TYR A 667 -7.57 25.35 -25.02
CA TYR A 667 -7.01 25.62 -26.34
C TYR A 667 -6.39 24.35 -26.98
N GLN A 668 -5.59 23.59 -26.24
CA GLN A 668 -5.06 22.29 -26.70
C GLN A 668 -6.19 21.34 -27.11
N THR A 669 -7.29 21.35 -26.38
CA THR A 669 -8.46 20.54 -26.71
C THR A 669 -9.16 21.05 -27.97
N SER A 670 -9.35 22.37 -28.11
CA SER A 670 -10.04 22.96 -29.26
C SER A 670 -9.30 22.77 -30.58
N ILE A 671 -7.97 22.72 -30.56
CA ILE A 671 -7.14 22.45 -31.75
C ILE A 671 -6.88 20.95 -32.00
N GLY A 672 -7.46 20.06 -31.18
CA GLY A 672 -7.30 18.61 -31.30
C GLY A 672 -5.94 18.06 -30.84
N TYR A 673 -5.11 18.88 -30.17
CA TYR A 673 -3.81 18.48 -29.62
C TYR A 673 -3.96 17.37 -28.57
N THR A 674 -4.89 17.54 -27.63
CA THR A 674 -5.12 16.57 -26.54
C THR A 674 -5.52 15.19 -27.06
N ALA A 675 -6.42 15.14 -28.06
CA ALA A 675 -6.86 13.89 -28.66
C ALA A 675 -5.72 13.14 -29.36
N LYS A 676 -4.92 13.85 -30.17
CA LYS A 676 -3.75 13.28 -30.85
C LYS A 676 -2.67 12.82 -29.88
N LEU A 677 -2.45 13.56 -28.80
CA LEU A 677 -1.50 13.17 -27.75
C LEU A 677 -1.94 11.88 -27.05
N ASN A 678 -3.23 11.73 -26.74
CA ASN A 678 -3.76 10.49 -26.16
C ASN A 678 -3.60 9.30 -27.11
N THR A 679 -3.91 9.48 -28.40
CA THR A 679 -3.68 8.44 -29.42
C THR A 679 -2.20 8.07 -29.52
N LEU A 680 -1.28 9.04 -29.48
CA LEU A 680 0.16 8.77 -29.49
C LEU A 680 0.60 7.93 -28.29
N VAL A 681 0.09 8.24 -27.09
CA VAL A 681 0.39 7.48 -25.87
C VAL A 681 -0.13 6.05 -25.95
N GLU A 682 -1.35 5.86 -26.45
CA GLU A 682 -1.95 4.53 -26.64
C GLU A 682 -1.19 3.69 -27.69
N THR A 683 -0.83 4.32 -28.82
CA THR A 683 0.00 3.70 -29.86
C THR A 683 1.34 3.27 -29.30
N ASN A 684 2.03 4.13 -28.53
CA ASN A 684 3.30 3.79 -27.89
C ASN A 684 3.17 2.68 -26.85
N THR A 685 2.07 2.65 -26.09
CA THR A 685 1.77 1.56 -25.16
C THR A 685 1.63 0.23 -25.90
N THR A 686 0.92 0.24 -27.03
CA THR A 686 0.75 -0.96 -27.86
C THR A 686 2.06 -1.41 -28.48
N ILE A 687 2.91 -0.49 -28.95
CA ILE A 687 4.27 -0.80 -29.43
C ILE A 687 5.06 -1.55 -28.36
N ASN A 688 5.01 -1.09 -27.11
CA ASN A 688 5.72 -1.72 -25.99
C ASN A 688 5.20 -3.13 -25.68
N GLN A 689 3.88 -3.34 -25.76
CA GLN A 689 3.29 -4.67 -25.59
C GLN A 689 3.74 -5.64 -26.71
N LYS A 690 3.75 -5.18 -27.96
CA LYS A 690 4.23 -5.98 -29.11
C LYS A 690 5.72 -6.31 -28.98
N GLN A 691 6.54 -5.36 -28.54
CA GLN A 691 7.96 -5.58 -28.28
C GLN A 691 8.17 -6.64 -27.18
N SER A 692 7.43 -6.56 -26.07
CA SER A 692 7.50 -7.57 -25.00
C SER A 692 7.13 -8.99 -25.47
N ALA A 693 6.14 -9.10 -26.37
CA ALA A 693 5.78 -10.37 -26.99
C ALA A 693 6.88 -10.91 -27.90
N ILE A 694 7.49 -10.04 -28.73
CA ILE A 694 8.67 -10.37 -29.56
C ILE A 694 9.82 -10.86 -28.69
N ASP A 695 10.16 -10.11 -27.63
CA ASP A 695 11.25 -10.45 -26.71
C ASP A 695 11.02 -11.79 -26.02
N THR A 696 9.76 -12.14 -25.74
CA THR A 696 9.42 -13.44 -25.13
C THR A 696 9.65 -14.59 -26.10
N ILE A 697 9.28 -14.45 -27.38
CA ILE A 697 9.55 -15.46 -28.40
C ILE A 697 11.07 -15.63 -28.57
N LEU A 698 11.81 -14.54 -28.73
CA LEU A 698 13.26 -14.55 -28.94
C LEU A 698 14.04 -15.00 -27.71
N ARG A 699 13.51 -14.81 -26.50
CA ARG A 699 14.13 -15.34 -25.27
C ARG A 699 14.03 -16.86 -25.20
N ASN A 700 12.92 -17.43 -25.67
CA ASN A 700 12.71 -18.88 -25.68
C ASN A 700 13.52 -19.55 -26.79
N ASP A 701 13.54 -18.94 -27.98
CA ASP A 701 14.34 -19.40 -29.11
C ASP A 701 14.78 -18.20 -29.98
N PRO A 702 16.03 -17.73 -29.83
CA PRO A 702 16.57 -16.63 -30.62
C PRO A 702 16.66 -16.92 -32.13
N TYR A 703 16.63 -18.21 -32.52
CA TYR A 703 16.83 -18.69 -33.88
C TYR A 703 15.58 -19.36 -34.45
N VAL A 704 14.41 -19.05 -33.90
CA VAL A 704 13.12 -19.70 -34.25
C VAL A 704 12.79 -19.66 -35.75
N LYS A 705 13.18 -18.60 -36.47
CA LYS A 705 12.96 -18.49 -37.93
C LYS A 705 13.79 -19.53 -38.69
N ASP A 706 15.05 -19.71 -38.30
CA ASP A 706 15.99 -20.65 -38.93
C ASP A 706 15.59 -22.10 -38.60
N HIS A 707 15.25 -22.36 -37.34
CA HIS A 707 14.75 -23.68 -36.91
C HIS A 707 13.43 -24.06 -37.59
N ALA A 708 12.49 -23.12 -37.72
CA ALA A 708 11.22 -23.35 -38.40
C ALA A 708 11.43 -23.70 -39.88
N SER A 709 12.27 -22.92 -40.59
CA SER A 709 12.53 -23.14 -42.01
C SER A 709 13.18 -24.50 -42.29
N GLU A 710 14.17 -24.90 -41.49
CA GLU A 710 14.84 -26.17 -41.65
C GLU A 710 13.92 -27.37 -41.33
N THR A 711 13.19 -27.30 -40.22
CA THR A 711 12.31 -28.41 -39.80
C THR A 711 11.13 -28.58 -40.75
N ASP A 712 10.58 -27.49 -41.30
CA ASP A 712 9.55 -27.53 -42.35
C ASP A 712 10.10 -28.15 -43.65
N SER A 713 11.28 -27.70 -44.09
CA SER A 713 11.96 -28.25 -45.28
C SER A 713 12.19 -29.78 -45.18
N ARG A 714 12.59 -30.28 -44.00
CA ARG A 714 12.72 -31.72 -43.75
C ARG A 714 11.38 -32.43 -43.77
N THR A 715 10.36 -31.85 -43.15
CA THR A 715 8.99 -32.40 -43.10
C THR A 715 8.39 -32.50 -44.51
N GLN A 716 8.52 -31.47 -45.33
CA GLN A 716 8.01 -31.45 -46.70
C GLN A 716 8.76 -32.43 -47.60
N SER A 717 10.08 -32.51 -47.49
CA SER A 717 10.86 -33.46 -48.29
C SER A 717 10.54 -34.92 -47.95
N HIS A 718 10.28 -35.23 -46.67
CA HIS A 718 9.91 -36.57 -46.21
C HIS A 718 8.53 -37.02 -46.73
N SER A 719 7.63 -36.08 -47.02
CA SER A 719 6.34 -36.40 -47.65
C SER A 719 6.48 -37.14 -48.99
N LEU A 720 7.54 -36.87 -49.76
CA LEU A 720 7.84 -37.58 -51.01
C LEU A 720 8.20 -39.05 -50.76
N VAL A 721 8.86 -39.36 -49.64
CA VAL A 721 9.17 -40.73 -49.23
C VAL A 721 7.87 -41.48 -48.91
N VAL A 722 6.94 -40.83 -48.21
CA VAL A 722 5.62 -41.40 -47.90
C VAL A 722 4.84 -41.67 -49.18
N SER A 723 4.83 -40.74 -50.13
CA SER A 723 4.14 -40.92 -51.42
C SER A 723 4.74 -42.04 -52.26
N ALA A 724 6.07 -42.13 -52.33
CA ALA A 724 6.75 -43.21 -53.04
C ALA A 724 6.51 -44.58 -52.37
N GLN A 725 6.51 -44.64 -51.03
CA GLN A 725 6.19 -45.85 -50.28
C GLN A 725 4.73 -46.28 -50.53
N SER A 726 3.79 -45.34 -50.52
CA SER A 726 2.37 -45.61 -50.80
C SER A 726 2.18 -46.19 -52.20
N ALA A 727 2.84 -45.61 -53.21
CA ALA A 727 2.82 -46.13 -54.57
C ALA A 727 3.42 -47.55 -54.66
N LEU A 728 4.53 -47.82 -53.97
CA LEU A 728 5.15 -49.15 -53.91
C LEU A 728 4.23 -50.18 -53.24
N VAL A 729 3.57 -49.81 -52.14
CA VAL A 729 2.59 -50.66 -51.44
C VAL A 729 1.41 -50.99 -52.36
N GLN A 730 0.88 -49.98 -53.07
CA GLN A 730 -0.22 -50.16 -54.03
C GLN A 730 0.16 -51.10 -55.18
N LEU A 731 1.36 -50.95 -55.75
CA LEU A 731 1.88 -51.82 -56.81
C LEU A 731 2.08 -53.26 -56.30
N ASN A 732 2.68 -53.42 -55.11
CA ASN A 732 2.93 -54.73 -54.53
C ASN A 732 1.63 -55.48 -54.19
N ALA A 733 0.57 -54.77 -53.81
CA ALA A 733 -0.75 -55.33 -53.52
C ALA A 733 -1.53 -55.80 -54.77
N GLN A 734 -1.12 -55.41 -55.99
CA GLN A 734 -1.80 -55.86 -57.21
C GLN A 734 -1.69 -57.38 -57.40
N THR A 735 -2.78 -58.05 -57.78
CA THR A 735 -2.82 -59.50 -57.98
C THR A 735 -2.87 -59.84 -59.47
N PRO A 736 -1.74 -60.21 -60.11
CA PRO A 736 -1.73 -60.58 -61.52
C PRO A 736 -2.35 -61.98 -61.73
N THR A 737 -3.24 -62.14 -62.70
CA THR A 737 -3.90 -63.40 -63.06
C THR A 737 -3.41 -63.97 -64.40
N THR A 738 -2.62 -63.21 -65.16
CA THR A 738 -2.02 -63.62 -66.43
C THR A 738 -0.49 -63.55 -66.40
N GLY A 739 0.17 -64.27 -67.31
CA GLY A 739 1.63 -64.22 -67.46
C GLY A 739 2.14 -62.82 -67.84
N ALA A 740 1.41 -62.09 -68.69
CA ALA A 740 1.75 -60.72 -69.07
C ALA A 740 1.66 -59.74 -67.89
N ALA A 741 0.60 -59.83 -67.07
CA ALA A 741 0.46 -59.02 -65.85
C ALA A 741 1.57 -59.33 -64.83
N SER A 742 1.96 -60.61 -64.71
CA SER A 742 3.03 -61.05 -63.81
C SER A 742 4.39 -60.50 -64.24
N SER A 743 4.71 -60.57 -65.53
CA SER A 743 5.97 -60.03 -66.08
C SER A 743 6.05 -58.51 -65.96
N PHE A 744 4.94 -57.79 -66.22
CA PHE A 744 4.89 -56.34 -66.06
C PHE A 744 5.10 -55.91 -64.61
N LYS A 745 4.37 -56.51 -63.67
CA LYS A 745 4.55 -56.23 -62.23
C LYS A 745 5.98 -56.53 -61.77
N ALA A 746 6.58 -57.63 -62.26
CA ALA A 746 7.95 -58.00 -61.92
C ALA A 746 8.97 -56.98 -62.46
N ALA A 747 8.79 -56.48 -63.69
CA ALA A 747 9.62 -55.43 -64.27
C ALA A 747 9.51 -54.11 -63.49
N GLU A 748 8.30 -53.70 -63.11
CA GLU A 748 8.10 -52.46 -62.35
C GLU A 748 8.58 -52.54 -60.88
N LEU A 749 8.85 -53.75 -60.37
CA LEU A 749 9.39 -53.99 -59.03
C LEU A 749 10.88 -54.37 -59.04
N ASP A 750 11.54 -54.45 -60.20
CA ASP A 750 12.95 -54.85 -60.28
C ASP A 750 13.91 -53.74 -59.80
N ASN A 751 13.41 -52.51 -59.67
CA ASN A 751 14.14 -51.31 -59.27
C ASN A 751 15.36 -51.01 -60.16
N ALA A 752 15.35 -51.48 -61.41
CA ALA A 752 16.44 -51.29 -62.36
C ALA A 752 16.50 -49.85 -62.88
N GLN A 753 15.36 -49.16 -62.95
CA GLN A 753 15.28 -47.76 -63.35
C GLN A 753 15.20 -46.84 -62.14
N GLY A 754 15.87 -45.70 -62.21
CA GLY A 754 15.86 -44.71 -61.14
C GLY A 754 14.48 -44.08 -60.85
N THR A 755 13.50 -44.30 -61.73
CA THR A 755 12.10 -43.85 -61.60
C THR A 755 11.14 -44.94 -61.13
N ASP A 756 11.61 -46.18 -60.96
CA ASP A 756 10.79 -47.22 -60.34
C ASP A 756 10.53 -46.85 -58.89
N VAL A 757 9.29 -47.05 -58.43
CA VAL A 757 8.81 -46.46 -57.17
C VAL A 757 9.61 -46.92 -55.94
N GLY A 758 10.14 -48.15 -55.94
CA GLY A 758 11.02 -48.65 -54.89
C GLY A 758 12.42 -48.04 -54.94
N ALA A 759 13.03 -47.95 -56.13
CA ALA A 759 14.29 -47.24 -56.33
C ALA A 759 14.16 -45.75 -55.93
N LEU A 760 13.09 -45.10 -56.34
CA LEU A 760 12.80 -43.71 -56.03
C LEU A 760 12.67 -43.45 -54.53
N GLN A 761 11.87 -44.27 -53.82
CA GLN A 761 11.74 -44.18 -52.37
C GLN A 761 13.12 -44.30 -51.71
N ALA A 762 13.90 -45.32 -52.06
CA ALA A 762 15.21 -45.57 -51.47
C ALA A 762 16.20 -44.42 -51.71
N ARG A 763 16.20 -43.86 -52.92
CA ARG A 763 17.09 -42.75 -53.31
C ARG A 763 16.72 -41.44 -52.60
N ILE A 764 15.43 -41.13 -52.49
CA ILE A 764 14.98 -39.95 -51.72
C ILE A 764 15.29 -40.14 -50.24
N THR A 765 15.00 -41.30 -49.65
CA THR A 765 15.35 -41.57 -48.24
C THR A 765 16.85 -41.44 -47.99
N ALA A 766 17.70 -41.90 -48.93
CA ALA A 766 19.16 -41.75 -48.82
C ALA A 766 19.58 -40.27 -48.87
N ALA A 767 18.96 -39.46 -49.73
CA ALA A 767 19.23 -38.02 -49.81
C ALA A 767 18.83 -37.27 -48.52
N LEU A 768 17.73 -37.67 -47.87
CA LEU A 768 17.26 -37.04 -46.62
C LEU A 768 18.06 -37.44 -45.38
N ASN A 769 18.71 -38.60 -45.41
CA ASN A 769 19.55 -39.12 -44.33
C ASN A 769 21.04 -38.92 -44.58
N ASP A 770 21.41 -37.89 -45.36
CA ASP A 770 22.80 -37.58 -45.65
C ASP A 770 23.55 -37.21 -44.35
N SER A 771 24.63 -37.95 -44.07
CA SER A 771 25.39 -37.81 -42.83
C SER A 771 26.22 -36.52 -42.78
N ASP A 772 26.70 -36.04 -43.93
CA ASP A 772 27.46 -34.78 -44.01
C ASP A 772 26.54 -33.60 -43.71
N LEU A 773 25.36 -33.55 -44.35
CA LEU A 773 24.36 -32.52 -44.13
C LEU A 773 23.90 -32.47 -42.65
N SER A 774 23.63 -33.65 -42.07
CA SER A 774 23.23 -33.77 -40.66
C SER A 774 24.33 -33.28 -39.70
N SER A 775 25.60 -33.57 -40.00
CA SER A 775 26.73 -33.15 -39.18
C SER A 775 26.96 -31.64 -39.21
N ARG A 776 26.78 -31.02 -40.38
CA ARG A 776 26.90 -29.56 -40.57
C ARG A 776 25.82 -28.82 -39.81
N TYR A 777 24.56 -29.27 -39.88
CA TYR A 777 23.48 -28.67 -39.12
C TYR A 777 23.68 -28.80 -37.61
N ALA A 778 24.18 -29.95 -37.12
CA ALA A 778 24.52 -30.11 -35.71
C ALA A 778 25.60 -29.12 -35.24
N ALA A 779 26.57 -28.78 -36.09
CA ALA A 779 27.57 -27.75 -35.80
C ALA A 779 26.96 -26.34 -35.69
N ILE A 780 25.97 -26.01 -36.52
CA ILE A 780 25.20 -24.75 -36.45
C ILE A 780 24.48 -24.64 -35.11
N ILE A 781 23.71 -25.67 -34.72
CA ILE A 781 22.98 -25.69 -33.44
C ILE A 781 23.95 -25.57 -32.25
N ALA A 782 25.08 -26.28 -32.28
CA ALA A 782 26.09 -26.18 -31.24
C ALA A 782 26.65 -24.74 -31.11
N LYS A 783 26.88 -24.07 -32.24
CA LYS A 783 27.37 -22.69 -32.27
C LYS A 783 26.31 -21.69 -31.78
N GLN A 784 25.05 -21.85 -32.18
CA GLN A 784 23.92 -21.05 -31.68
C GLN A 784 23.79 -21.13 -30.15
N ASN A 785 23.88 -22.33 -29.58
CA ASN A 785 23.86 -22.53 -28.13
C ASN A 785 25.05 -21.84 -27.43
N GLN A 786 26.23 -21.87 -28.06
CA GLN A 786 27.42 -21.18 -27.54
C GLN A 786 27.23 -19.65 -27.51
N ILE A 787 26.63 -19.08 -28.54
CA ILE A 787 26.31 -17.65 -28.63
C ILE A 787 25.32 -17.28 -27.53
N THR A 788 24.23 -18.04 -27.38
CA THR A 788 23.21 -17.80 -26.34
C THR A 788 23.82 -17.81 -24.94
N ALA A 789 24.69 -18.79 -24.64
CA ALA A 789 25.38 -18.86 -23.35
C ALA A 789 26.34 -17.69 -23.12
N THR A 790 27.06 -17.25 -24.15
CA THR A 790 28.01 -16.13 -24.07
C THR A 790 27.27 -14.82 -23.82
N LYS A 791 26.18 -14.57 -24.55
CA LYS A 791 25.32 -13.40 -24.34
C LYS A 791 24.65 -13.40 -22.96
N ALA A 792 24.20 -14.56 -22.49
CA ALA A 792 23.62 -14.70 -21.14
C ALA A 792 24.63 -14.39 -20.02
N ALA A 793 25.93 -14.61 -20.26
CA ALA A 793 27.02 -14.25 -19.34
C ALA A 793 27.52 -12.80 -19.49
N GLY A 794 26.91 -11.99 -20.38
CA GLY A 794 27.33 -10.62 -20.65
C GLY A 794 28.62 -10.48 -21.48
N GLY A 795 29.04 -11.53 -22.17
CA GLY A 795 30.23 -11.53 -23.03
C GLY A 795 29.94 -11.05 -24.47
N ASP A 796 30.99 -10.62 -25.17
CA ASP A 796 30.95 -10.32 -26.61
C ASP A 796 30.93 -11.62 -27.43
N ALA A 797 29.88 -11.81 -28.24
CA ALA A 797 29.68 -12.99 -29.07
C ALA A 797 30.01 -12.76 -30.57
N SER A 798 30.54 -11.59 -30.95
CA SER A 798 30.70 -11.19 -32.35
C SER A 798 31.54 -12.18 -33.18
N ALA A 799 32.61 -12.74 -32.60
CA ALA A 799 33.43 -13.76 -33.26
C ALA A 799 32.66 -15.07 -33.48
N GLN A 800 31.85 -15.48 -32.49
CA GLN A 800 31.02 -16.68 -32.59
C GLN A 800 29.88 -16.51 -33.61
N GLU A 801 29.34 -15.29 -33.75
CA GLU A 801 28.34 -14.95 -34.77
C GLU A 801 28.94 -14.99 -36.18
N SER A 802 30.19 -14.55 -36.36
CA SER A 802 30.92 -14.72 -37.62
C SER A 802 31.19 -16.20 -37.95
N ASP A 803 31.56 -17.01 -36.96
CA ASP A 803 31.70 -18.46 -37.12
C ASP A 803 30.37 -19.10 -37.52
N LEU A 804 29.26 -18.70 -36.90
CA LEU A 804 27.92 -19.19 -37.21
C LEU A 804 27.56 -18.89 -38.67
N SER A 805 27.81 -17.67 -39.16
CA SER A 805 27.60 -17.31 -40.57
C SER A 805 28.39 -18.23 -41.50
N THR A 806 29.66 -18.49 -41.18
CA THR A 806 30.51 -19.39 -41.98
C THR A 806 30.00 -20.83 -42.00
N LEU A 807 29.51 -21.33 -40.86
CA LEU A 807 28.92 -22.67 -40.75
C LEU A 807 27.61 -22.77 -41.54
N THR A 808 26.76 -21.72 -41.50
CA THR A 808 25.51 -21.64 -42.26
C THR A 808 25.79 -21.61 -43.76
N GLU A 809 26.73 -20.79 -44.24
CA GLU A 809 27.13 -20.77 -45.65
C GLU A 809 27.68 -22.13 -46.11
N ALA A 810 28.48 -22.79 -45.28
CA ALA A 810 29.01 -24.12 -45.56
C ALA A 810 27.94 -25.23 -45.56
N TYR A 811 26.83 -25.03 -44.83
CA TYR A 811 25.67 -25.91 -44.83
C TYR A 811 24.84 -25.72 -46.10
N GLU A 812 24.49 -24.47 -46.42
CA GLU A 812 23.66 -24.11 -47.58
C GLU A 812 24.36 -24.37 -48.92
N SER A 813 25.69 -24.25 -48.98
CA SER A 813 26.46 -24.56 -50.19
C SER A 813 26.73 -26.06 -50.42
N SER A 814 26.36 -26.93 -49.47
CA SER A 814 26.58 -28.37 -49.61
C SER A 814 25.72 -28.98 -50.74
N ALA A 815 26.29 -29.96 -51.45
CA ALA A 815 25.58 -30.63 -52.55
C ALA A 815 24.29 -31.33 -52.09
N ALA A 816 24.29 -31.87 -50.87
CA ALA A 816 23.13 -32.51 -50.25
C ALA A 816 22.01 -31.48 -49.97
N TYR A 817 22.34 -30.30 -49.44
CA TYR A 817 21.38 -29.22 -49.24
C TYR A 817 20.74 -28.79 -50.57
N GLN A 818 21.55 -28.53 -51.60
CA GLN A 818 21.07 -28.13 -52.93
C GLN A 818 20.17 -29.19 -53.58
N THR A 819 20.51 -30.48 -53.37
CA THR A 819 19.68 -31.61 -53.81
C THR A 819 18.31 -31.58 -53.14
N ARG A 820 18.26 -31.36 -51.82
CA ARG A 820 17.01 -31.23 -51.06
C ARG A 820 16.18 -30.01 -51.49
N GLN A 821 16.83 -28.86 -51.71
CA GLN A 821 16.13 -27.66 -52.19
C GLN A 821 15.50 -27.86 -53.57
N THR A 822 16.16 -28.62 -54.45
CA THR A 822 15.60 -28.96 -55.76
C THR A 822 14.38 -29.89 -55.63
N LEU A 823 14.44 -30.88 -54.72
CA LEU A 823 13.28 -31.74 -54.41
C LEU A 823 12.10 -30.92 -53.87
N LEU A 824 12.34 -29.96 -52.98
CA LEU A 824 11.32 -29.07 -52.43
C LEU A 824 10.69 -28.16 -53.48
N THR A 825 11.53 -27.58 -54.35
CA THR A 825 11.06 -26.72 -55.45
C THR A 825 10.13 -27.50 -56.39
N ASN A 826 10.45 -28.76 -56.66
CA ASN A 826 9.68 -29.64 -57.54
C ASN A 826 8.66 -30.53 -56.80
N LEU A 827 8.44 -30.31 -55.49
CA LEU A 827 7.70 -31.20 -54.59
C LEU A 827 6.35 -31.65 -55.15
N ASN A 828 5.49 -30.69 -55.51
CA ASN A 828 4.15 -30.96 -56.02
C ASN A 828 4.21 -31.72 -57.35
N GLY A 829 5.10 -31.31 -58.26
CA GLY A 829 5.26 -31.98 -59.56
C GLY A 829 5.76 -33.42 -59.42
N ILE A 830 6.69 -33.69 -58.50
CA ILE A 830 7.17 -35.04 -58.20
C ILE A 830 6.03 -35.88 -57.63
N ASN A 831 5.31 -35.36 -56.64
CA ASN A 831 4.20 -36.05 -55.99
C ASN A 831 3.06 -36.43 -56.97
N ASP A 832 2.71 -35.49 -57.85
CA ASP A 832 1.71 -35.71 -58.90
C ASP A 832 2.14 -36.83 -59.84
N LYS A 833 3.42 -36.87 -60.22
CA LYS A 833 3.95 -37.92 -61.11
C LYS A 833 4.04 -39.28 -60.42
N ILE A 834 4.41 -39.33 -59.14
CA ILE A 834 4.37 -40.59 -58.35
C ILE A 834 2.94 -41.15 -58.34
N THR A 835 1.95 -40.30 -58.07
CA THR A 835 0.53 -40.69 -58.04
C THR A 835 0.05 -41.15 -59.42
N GLN A 836 0.41 -40.41 -60.48
CA GLN A 836 0.06 -40.76 -61.85
C GLN A 836 0.66 -42.11 -62.28
N ILE A 837 1.94 -42.36 -61.93
CA ILE A 837 2.63 -43.61 -62.22
C ILE A 837 1.93 -44.79 -61.53
N ALA A 838 1.63 -44.67 -60.23
CA ALA A 838 0.93 -45.72 -59.48
C ALA A 838 -0.43 -46.06 -60.09
N ALA A 839 -1.21 -45.05 -60.48
CA ALA A 839 -2.50 -45.24 -61.11
C ALA A 839 -2.39 -45.94 -62.47
N LEU A 840 -1.44 -45.52 -63.32
CA LEU A 840 -1.21 -46.14 -64.64
C LEU A 840 -0.75 -47.59 -64.50
N GLN A 841 0.15 -47.89 -63.57
CA GLN A 841 0.59 -49.25 -63.28
C GLN A 841 -0.58 -50.17 -62.90
N ALA A 842 -1.47 -49.71 -62.00
CA ALA A 842 -2.66 -50.48 -61.61
C ALA A 842 -3.63 -50.70 -62.80
N GLN A 843 -3.84 -49.67 -63.63
CA GLN A 843 -4.70 -49.77 -64.82
C GLN A 843 -4.13 -50.74 -65.87
N ILE A 844 -2.81 -50.77 -66.07
CA ILE A 844 -2.14 -51.69 -67.00
C ILE A 844 -2.26 -53.14 -66.50
N ILE A 845 -2.03 -53.39 -65.21
CA ILE A 845 -2.20 -54.73 -64.62
C ILE A 845 -3.66 -55.19 -64.75
N ALA A 846 -4.63 -54.31 -64.49
CA ALA A 846 -6.05 -54.62 -64.67
C ALA A 846 -6.38 -54.97 -66.14
N ALA A 847 -5.83 -54.23 -67.11
CA ALA A 847 -6.00 -54.53 -68.52
C ALA A 847 -5.41 -55.92 -68.87
N TYR A 848 -4.16 -56.20 -68.51
CA TYR A 848 -3.53 -57.50 -68.76
C TYR A 848 -4.22 -58.67 -68.07
N ASN A 849 -4.85 -58.46 -66.91
CA ASN A 849 -5.66 -59.48 -66.24
C ASN A 849 -6.94 -59.87 -67.01
N LEU A 850 -7.47 -58.96 -67.84
CA LEU A 850 -8.61 -59.21 -68.72
C LEU A 850 -8.23 -59.97 -70.01
N GLY A 851 -6.96 -60.32 -70.19
CA GLY A 851 -6.47 -61.10 -71.33
C GLY A 851 -6.20 -60.28 -72.59
N THR A 852 -6.15 -58.95 -72.50
CA THR A 852 -5.75 -58.08 -73.62
C THR A 852 -4.23 -58.20 -73.87
N PRO A 853 -3.78 -58.54 -75.10
CA PRO A 853 -2.35 -58.59 -75.42
C PRO A 853 -1.69 -57.20 -75.32
N ALA A 854 -0.36 -57.16 -75.12
CA ALA A 854 0.42 -55.90 -75.09
C ALA A 854 0.31 -55.03 -76.37
N GLY A 855 -0.28 -55.55 -77.45
CA GLY A 855 -0.58 -54.82 -78.69
C GLY A 855 -2.00 -54.28 -78.81
N ASP A 856 -2.86 -54.40 -77.78
CA ASP A 856 -4.18 -53.75 -77.76
C ASP A 856 -4.02 -52.23 -77.58
N SER A 857 -4.78 -51.45 -78.36
CA SER A 857 -4.73 -49.99 -78.41
C SER A 857 -4.86 -49.30 -77.04
N ASP A 858 -5.66 -49.84 -76.11
CA ASP A 858 -5.85 -49.24 -74.78
C ASP A 858 -4.68 -49.53 -73.82
N ALA A 859 -4.19 -50.77 -73.77
CA ALA A 859 -3.03 -51.15 -72.96
C ALA A 859 -1.72 -50.51 -73.47
N ALA A 860 -1.53 -50.46 -74.79
CA ALA A 860 -0.39 -49.79 -75.42
C ALA A 860 -0.41 -48.27 -75.20
N SER A 861 -1.60 -47.65 -75.23
CA SER A 861 -1.78 -46.23 -74.91
C SER A 861 -1.39 -45.91 -73.46
N LYS A 862 -1.82 -46.73 -72.50
CA LYS A 862 -1.46 -46.57 -71.08
C LYS A 862 0.02 -46.79 -70.80
N LEU A 863 0.65 -47.75 -71.48
CA LEU A 863 2.11 -47.96 -71.39
C LEU A 863 2.88 -46.74 -71.90
N THR A 864 2.45 -46.16 -73.02
CA THR A 864 3.03 -44.91 -73.56
C THR A 864 2.86 -43.74 -72.56
N GLN A 865 1.71 -43.65 -71.90
CA GLN A 865 1.46 -42.64 -70.86
C GLN A 865 2.33 -42.86 -69.61
N LEU A 866 2.58 -44.12 -69.23
CA LEU A 866 3.46 -44.48 -68.13
C LEU A 866 4.90 -44.08 -68.43
N ASP A 867 5.40 -44.39 -69.64
CA ASP A 867 6.75 -44.00 -70.07
C ASP A 867 6.91 -42.48 -70.10
N ALA A 868 5.90 -41.75 -70.59
CA ALA A 868 5.89 -40.28 -70.58
C ALA A 868 5.87 -39.71 -69.15
N ALA A 869 5.12 -40.33 -68.23
CA ALA A 869 5.08 -39.93 -66.82
C ALA A 869 6.42 -40.20 -66.12
N LYS A 870 7.05 -41.37 -66.38
CA LYS A 870 8.40 -41.69 -65.88
C LYS A 870 9.46 -40.74 -66.44
N ALA A 871 9.43 -40.42 -67.73
CA ALA A 871 10.35 -39.45 -68.34
C ALA A 871 10.18 -38.03 -67.74
N SER A 872 8.93 -37.62 -67.52
CA SER A 872 8.63 -36.35 -66.84
C SER A 872 9.15 -36.35 -65.40
N LEU A 873 8.97 -37.44 -64.67
CA LEU A 873 9.51 -37.59 -63.33
C LEU A 873 11.05 -37.50 -63.33
N THR A 874 11.74 -38.13 -64.28
CA THR A 874 13.19 -38.00 -64.44
C THR A 874 13.63 -36.54 -64.59
N SER A 875 12.87 -35.73 -65.33
CA SER A 875 13.20 -34.31 -65.52
C SER A 875 12.99 -33.44 -64.27
N LEU A 876 12.16 -33.89 -63.33
CA LEU A 876 11.88 -33.20 -62.07
C LEU A 876 12.85 -33.59 -60.95
N LEU A 877 13.52 -34.75 -61.07
CA LEU A 877 14.48 -35.23 -60.08
C LEU A 877 15.84 -34.55 -60.24
N PRO A 878 16.52 -34.21 -59.13
CA PRO A 878 17.84 -33.60 -59.20
C PRO A 878 18.89 -34.59 -59.72
N SER A 879 19.85 -34.08 -60.48
CA SER A 879 21.00 -34.87 -60.99
C SER A 879 21.93 -35.37 -59.88
N GLY A 880 21.90 -34.73 -58.70
CA GLY A 880 22.68 -35.11 -57.51
C GLY A 880 22.00 -36.16 -56.61
N LEU A 881 20.85 -36.73 -57.00
CA LEU A 881 20.15 -37.71 -56.18
C LEU A 881 20.97 -39.01 -56.05
N PRO A 882 21.23 -39.52 -54.83
CA PRO A 882 22.02 -40.73 -54.62
C PRO A 882 21.52 -41.95 -55.41
N ALA A 883 22.41 -42.90 -55.66
CA ALA A 883 22.03 -44.21 -56.19
C ALA A 883 21.28 -45.03 -55.11
N THR A 884 20.51 -46.02 -55.54
CA THR A 884 19.81 -46.95 -54.63
C THR A 884 20.83 -47.67 -53.74
N PRO A 885 20.71 -47.62 -52.40
CA PRO A 885 21.65 -48.30 -51.50
C PRO A 885 21.67 -49.81 -51.72
N ALA A 886 22.87 -50.40 -51.80
CA ALA A 886 23.06 -51.83 -52.05
C ALA A 886 22.37 -52.69 -50.97
N GLY A 887 21.65 -53.73 -51.40
CA GLY A 887 20.96 -54.66 -50.50
C GLY A 887 19.57 -54.21 -50.03
N THR A 888 19.06 -53.07 -50.49
CA THR A 888 17.69 -52.62 -50.17
C THR A 888 16.65 -53.40 -50.97
N THR A 889 15.75 -54.13 -50.31
CA THR A 889 14.64 -54.83 -50.98
C THR A 889 13.33 -54.05 -50.89
N ASN A 890 12.38 -54.32 -51.82
CA ASN A 890 11.03 -53.75 -51.72
C ASN A 890 10.30 -54.18 -50.44
N GLY A 891 10.61 -55.37 -49.90
CA GLY A 891 10.07 -55.82 -48.61
C GLY A 891 10.53 -54.91 -47.47
N ASP A 892 11.83 -54.55 -47.45
CA ASP A 892 12.38 -53.63 -46.45
C ASP A 892 11.74 -52.24 -46.55
N LEU A 893 11.57 -51.73 -47.77
CA LEU A 893 10.97 -50.42 -48.04
C LEU A 893 9.49 -50.34 -47.64
N ILE A 894 8.72 -51.40 -47.85
CA ILE A 894 7.31 -51.49 -47.43
C ILE A 894 7.18 -51.58 -45.91
N ALA A 895 8.10 -52.26 -45.23
CA ALA A 895 8.06 -52.43 -43.77
C ALA A 895 8.43 -51.16 -42.97
N ARG A 896 8.96 -50.11 -43.61
CA ARG A 896 9.32 -48.86 -42.94
C ARG A 896 8.09 -48.09 -42.44
N THR A 897 8.22 -47.38 -41.33
CA THR A 897 7.15 -46.58 -40.73
C THR A 897 7.18 -45.13 -41.20
N GLU A 898 7.24 -44.87 -42.51
CA GLU A 898 7.51 -43.51 -43.02
C GLU A 898 6.38 -42.52 -42.73
N THR A 899 5.12 -42.97 -42.71
CA THR A 899 3.98 -42.15 -42.27
C THR A 899 4.11 -41.71 -40.81
N GLN A 900 4.58 -42.59 -39.91
CA GLN A 900 4.82 -42.22 -38.52
C GLN A 900 6.00 -41.26 -38.38
N ASN A 901 7.05 -41.45 -39.18
CA ASN A 901 8.19 -40.53 -39.23
C ASN A 901 7.76 -39.12 -39.69
N GLN A 902 6.88 -39.04 -40.68
CA GLN A 902 6.26 -37.78 -41.13
C GLN A 902 5.50 -37.09 -39.99
N THR A 903 4.64 -37.83 -39.28
CA THR A 903 3.89 -37.30 -38.13
C THR A 903 4.82 -36.79 -37.02
N ASN A 904 5.92 -37.50 -36.74
CA ASN A 904 6.91 -37.08 -35.75
C ASN A 904 7.63 -35.78 -36.16
N LEU A 905 7.94 -35.62 -37.45
CA LEU A 905 8.54 -34.39 -37.99
C LEU A 905 7.55 -33.22 -37.93
N GLU A 906 6.27 -33.44 -38.28
CA GLU A 906 5.20 -32.44 -38.19
C GLU A 906 4.95 -31.95 -36.76
N ALA A 907 5.05 -32.84 -35.77
CA ALA A 907 4.91 -32.49 -34.36
C ALA A 907 6.02 -31.53 -33.87
N ILE A 908 7.17 -31.49 -34.55
CA ILE A 908 8.29 -30.59 -34.26
C ILE A 908 8.20 -29.30 -35.10
N SER A 909 7.94 -29.42 -36.41
CA SER A 909 7.95 -28.28 -37.33
C SER A 909 6.74 -27.36 -37.15
N SER A 910 5.54 -27.90 -36.91
CA SER A 910 4.30 -27.10 -36.84
C SER A 910 4.33 -26.03 -35.72
N PRO A 911 4.75 -26.33 -34.47
CA PRO A 911 4.89 -25.31 -33.42
C PRO A 911 5.92 -24.23 -33.76
N LEU A 912 7.07 -24.60 -34.35
CA LEU A 912 8.14 -23.66 -34.72
C LEU A 912 7.69 -22.72 -35.84
N VAL A 913 7.06 -23.25 -36.90
CA VAL A 913 6.49 -22.45 -37.99
C VAL A 913 5.43 -21.47 -37.47
N THR A 914 4.58 -21.92 -36.55
CA THR A 914 3.57 -21.06 -35.91
C THR A 914 4.21 -19.91 -35.14
N GLN A 915 5.27 -20.18 -34.36
CA GLN A 915 5.98 -19.14 -33.61
C GLN A 915 6.75 -18.17 -34.53
N ALA A 916 7.39 -18.67 -35.59
CA ALA A 916 8.09 -17.82 -36.56
C ALA A 916 7.14 -16.88 -37.32
N ASN A 917 5.96 -17.37 -37.68
CA ASN A 917 4.90 -16.57 -38.29
C ASN A 917 4.36 -15.52 -37.32
N LEU A 918 4.14 -15.89 -36.05
CA LEU A 918 3.72 -14.96 -35.01
C LEU A 918 4.76 -13.85 -34.80
N LEU A 919 6.05 -14.19 -34.71
CA LEU A 919 7.14 -13.23 -34.61
C LEU A 919 7.11 -12.21 -35.76
N THR A 920 6.99 -12.70 -37.00
CA THR A 920 6.92 -11.85 -38.20
C THR A 920 5.70 -10.93 -38.19
N SER A 921 4.53 -11.43 -37.76
CA SER A 921 3.32 -10.63 -37.60
C SER A 921 3.50 -9.51 -36.57
N LEU A 922 4.04 -9.84 -35.40
CA LEU A 922 4.28 -8.89 -34.32
C LEU A 922 5.28 -7.80 -34.74
N GLU A 923 6.35 -8.16 -35.44
CA GLU A 923 7.33 -7.23 -35.99
C GLU A 923 6.68 -6.25 -36.98
N GLY A 924 5.86 -6.76 -37.91
CA GLY A 924 5.13 -5.95 -38.89
C GLY A 924 4.14 -4.98 -38.24
N GLU A 925 3.35 -5.46 -37.28
CA GLU A 925 2.41 -4.63 -36.50
C GLU A 925 3.13 -3.53 -35.71
N ARG A 926 4.23 -3.87 -35.04
CA ARG A 926 5.03 -2.91 -34.27
C ARG A 926 5.60 -1.80 -35.17
N LEU A 927 6.10 -2.15 -36.36
CA LEU A 927 6.62 -1.18 -37.32
C LEU A 927 5.53 -0.26 -37.87
N THR A 928 4.35 -0.79 -38.16
CA THR A 928 3.20 0.03 -38.59
C THR A 928 2.79 1.02 -37.51
N LEU A 929 2.69 0.57 -36.26
CA LEU A 929 2.39 1.44 -35.12
C LEU A 929 3.48 2.51 -34.91
N ALA A 930 4.76 2.17 -35.07
CA ALA A 930 5.86 3.13 -34.98
C ALA A 930 5.75 4.22 -36.07
N GLY A 931 5.35 3.86 -37.29
CA GLY A 931 5.05 4.83 -38.34
C GLY A 931 3.91 5.79 -37.96
N GLN A 932 2.82 5.25 -37.41
CA GLN A 932 1.68 6.05 -36.92
C GLN A 932 2.11 7.00 -35.78
N ALA A 933 2.91 6.53 -34.84
CA ALA A 933 3.43 7.35 -33.74
C ALA A 933 4.29 8.52 -34.26
N SER A 934 5.16 8.28 -35.25
CA SER A 934 5.98 9.31 -35.88
C SER A 934 5.13 10.38 -36.60
N THR A 935 4.07 9.96 -37.31
CA THR A 935 3.11 10.90 -37.92
C THR A 935 2.41 11.75 -36.87
N LEU A 936 1.87 11.13 -35.81
CA LEU A 936 1.19 11.83 -34.72
C LEU A 936 2.12 12.84 -34.02
N GLN A 937 3.39 12.49 -33.81
CA GLN A 937 4.38 13.39 -33.23
C GLN A 937 4.62 14.63 -34.11
N SER A 938 4.74 14.44 -35.43
CA SER A 938 4.89 15.55 -36.39
C SER A 938 3.67 16.46 -36.41
N GLU A 939 2.47 15.90 -36.36
CA GLU A 939 1.22 16.66 -36.29
C GLU A 939 1.08 17.46 -34.99
N LEU A 940 1.47 16.88 -33.85
CA LEU A 940 1.50 17.58 -32.57
C LEU A 940 2.48 18.76 -32.60
N GLN A 941 3.67 18.57 -33.19
CA GLN A 941 4.64 19.65 -33.34
C GLN A 941 4.09 20.79 -34.22
N ALA A 942 3.42 20.45 -35.31
CA ALA A 942 2.79 21.45 -36.19
C ALA A 942 1.69 22.25 -35.47
N LEU A 943 0.90 21.61 -34.60
CA LEU A 943 -0.10 22.27 -33.78
C LEU A 943 0.52 23.19 -32.71
N ALA A 944 1.61 22.76 -32.07
CA ALA A 944 2.31 23.58 -31.08
C ALA A 944 3.00 24.80 -31.71
N ASN A 945 3.52 24.67 -32.93
CA ASN A 945 4.24 25.72 -33.65
C ASN A 945 3.33 26.71 -34.39
N GLN A 946 2.02 26.71 -34.13
CA GLN A 946 1.13 27.72 -34.71
C GLN A 946 1.52 29.11 -34.21
N ALA A 947 1.87 29.99 -35.14
CA ALA A 947 2.21 31.38 -34.84
C ALA A 947 1.08 32.08 -34.08
N TYR A 948 1.43 32.94 -33.13
CA TYR A 948 0.47 33.71 -32.36
C TYR A 948 -0.41 34.57 -33.28
N SER A 949 -1.73 34.46 -33.12
CA SER A 949 -2.68 35.28 -33.86
C SER A 949 -3.12 36.49 -33.02
N ALA A 950 -2.86 37.69 -33.51
CA ALA A 950 -3.35 38.93 -32.88
C ALA A 950 -4.89 39.00 -32.80
N SER A 951 -5.61 38.27 -33.66
CA SER A 951 -7.08 38.17 -33.60
C SER A 951 -7.59 37.30 -32.46
N SER A 952 -6.72 36.54 -31.77
CA SER A 952 -7.11 35.72 -30.62
C SER A 952 -7.47 36.56 -29.38
N ASN A 953 -7.04 37.83 -29.33
CA ASN A 953 -7.18 38.72 -28.17
C ASN A 953 -6.67 38.13 -26.84
N LEU A 954 -5.81 37.11 -26.89
CA LEU A 954 -5.30 36.42 -25.71
C LEU A 954 -4.37 37.32 -24.88
N LEU A 955 -3.51 38.08 -25.55
CA LEU A 955 -2.61 39.07 -24.93
C LEU A 955 -3.04 40.48 -25.31
N ASN A 956 -3.04 41.40 -24.34
CA ASN A 956 -3.13 42.83 -24.62
C ASN A 956 -1.79 43.38 -25.18
N ALA A 957 -1.77 44.63 -25.67
CA ALA A 957 -0.60 45.20 -26.33
C ALA A 957 0.68 45.18 -25.46
N THR A 958 0.54 45.44 -24.16
CA THR A 958 1.67 45.41 -23.22
C THR A 958 2.16 43.97 -22.99
N GLN A 959 1.23 43.04 -22.76
CA GLN A 959 1.54 41.62 -22.57
C GLN A 959 2.19 41.00 -23.82
N LEU A 960 1.74 41.37 -25.01
CA LEU A 960 2.31 40.90 -26.27
C LEU A 960 3.75 41.38 -26.44
N ALA A 961 4.04 42.64 -26.12
CA ALA A 961 5.39 43.18 -26.15
C ALA A 961 6.31 42.47 -25.13
N GLU A 962 5.83 42.25 -23.91
CA GLU A 962 6.56 41.52 -22.87
C GLU A 962 6.83 40.05 -23.28
N ALA A 963 5.81 39.34 -23.75
CA ALA A 963 5.93 37.94 -24.17
C ALA A 963 6.89 37.79 -25.36
N THR A 964 6.80 38.69 -26.35
CA THR A 964 7.70 38.68 -27.52
C THR A 964 9.16 38.95 -27.13
N ALA A 965 9.40 39.83 -26.14
CA ALA A 965 10.74 40.09 -25.63
C ALA A 965 11.34 38.93 -24.82
N GLN A 966 10.48 38.06 -24.27
CA GLN A 966 10.87 36.90 -23.47
C GLN A 966 10.94 35.59 -24.30
N ASP A 967 10.53 35.62 -25.56
CA ASP A 967 10.57 34.48 -26.46
C ASP A 967 12.00 34.20 -26.96
N PRO A 968 12.61 33.06 -26.58
CA PRO A 968 13.96 32.72 -27.01
C PRO A 968 14.02 32.28 -28.50
N THR A 969 12.88 32.00 -29.13
CA THR A 969 12.78 31.42 -30.48
C THR A 969 11.65 32.06 -31.31
N PRO A 970 11.80 33.34 -31.73
CA PRO A 970 10.78 34.03 -32.51
C PRO A 970 10.49 33.36 -33.87
N PRO A 971 9.25 33.45 -34.39
CA PRO A 971 8.13 34.24 -33.88
C PRO A 971 7.29 33.54 -32.80
N LEU A 972 6.77 34.32 -31.84
CA LEU A 972 5.94 33.87 -30.72
C LEU A 972 4.82 32.94 -31.19
N THR A 973 4.71 31.76 -30.59
CA THR A 973 3.60 30.82 -30.87
C THR A 973 2.38 31.08 -29.99
N GLN A 974 1.22 30.53 -30.35
CA GLN A 974 0.04 30.60 -29.50
C GLN A 974 0.26 29.87 -28.15
N PHE A 975 1.07 28.81 -28.12
CA PHE A 975 1.43 28.12 -26.88
C PHE A 975 2.33 28.98 -25.99
N ASP A 976 3.30 29.68 -26.57
CA ASP A 976 4.19 30.59 -25.83
C ASP A 976 3.41 31.73 -25.16
N ALA A 977 2.40 32.27 -25.87
CA ALA A 977 1.51 33.28 -25.31
C ALA A 977 0.72 32.78 -24.08
N TYR A 978 0.18 31.55 -24.12
CA TYR A 978 -0.45 30.93 -22.96
C TYR A 978 0.55 30.65 -21.82
N ASN A 979 1.73 30.15 -22.13
CA ASN A 979 2.78 29.87 -21.15
C ASN A 979 3.29 31.15 -20.46
N TYR A 980 3.36 32.27 -21.18
CA TYR A 980 3.64 33.58 -20.60
C TYR A 980 2.57 34.00 -19.58
N LEU A 981 1.28 33.82 -19.89
CA LEU A 981 0.19 34.12 -18.94
C LEU A 981 0.25 33.23 -17.69
N ILE A 982 0.55 31.94 -17.86
CA ILE A 982 0.75 31.01 -16.74
C ILE A 982 1.91 31.48 -15.87
N SER A 983 3.05 31.82 -16.47
CA SER A 983 4.25 32.27 -15.75
C SER A 983 3.99 33.57 -14.96
N LYS A 984 3.24 34.51 -15.56
CA LYS A 984 2.85 35.76 -14.90
C LYS A 984 1.92 35.54 -13.71
N ALA A 985 0.92 34.66 -13.86
CA ALA A 985 0.02 34.29 -12.77
C ALA A 985 0.75 33.56 -11.64
N GLN A 986 1.66 32.65 -11.99
CA GLN A 986 2.49 31.93 -11.02
C GLN A 986 3.42 32.89 -10.25
N ALA A 987 4.08 33.83 -10.92
CA ALA A 987 4.91 34.83 -10.25
C ALA A 987 4.11 35.69 -9.25
N ALA A 988 2.88 36.08 -9.62
CA ALA A 988 1.99 36.82 -8.73
C ALA A 988 1.57 36.00 -7.50
N ALA A 989 1.28 34.71 -7.68
CA ALA A 989 0.96 33.80 -6.58
C ALA A 989 2.14 33.62 -5.62
N VAL A 990 3.35 33.38 -6.15
CA VAL A 990 4.59 33.20 -5.37
C VAL A 990 4.92 34.45 -4.54
N ALA A 991 4.71 35.64 -5.10
CA ALA A 991 4.97 36.89 -4.38
C ALA A 991 3.86 37.26 -3.37
N GLY A 992 2.59 37.02 -3.72
CA GLY A 992 1.45 37.53 -2.95
C GLY A 992 0.97 36.62 -1.82
N ILE A 993 1.00 35.30 -2.01
CA ILE A 993 0.44 34.34 -1.04
C ILE A 993 1.20 34.35 0.29
N PRO A 994 2.55 34.32 0.35
CA PRO A 994 3.27 34.31 1.63
C PRO A 994 2.95 35.52 2.52
N THR A 995 2.91 36.73 1.94
CA THR A 995 2.60 37.97 2.65
C THR A 995 1.19 37.95 3.24
N LYS A 996 0.18 37.59 2.42
CA LYS A 996 -1.22 37.50 2.89
C LYS A 996 -1.40 36.49 4.01
N ARG A 997 -0.63 35.40 3.99
CA ARG A 997 -0.66 34.38 5.04
C ARG A 997 0.00 34.84 6.34
N GLN A 998 1.06 35.64 6.26
CA GLN A 998 1.64 36.29 7.44
C GLN A 998 0.64 37.26 8.10
N GLU A 999 -0.11 38.01 7.28
CA GLU A 999 -1.19 38.88 7.75
C GLU A 999 -2.30 38.07 8.43
N ILE A 1000 -2.72 36.94 7.84
CA ILE A 1000 -3.68 36.01 8.46
C ILE A 1000 -3.17 35.48 9.82
N ASN A 1001 -1.91 35.07 9.91
CA ASN A 1001 -1.33 34.60 11.18
C ASN A 1001 -1.34 35.69 12.26
N THR A 1002 -1.11 36.94 11.87
CA THR A 1002 -1.18 38.09 12.77
C THR A 1002 -2.60 38.35 13.25
N LEU A 1003 -3.60 38.18 12.38
CA LEU A 1003 -5.02 38.27 12.76
C LEU A 1003 -5.43 37.11 13.66
N TYR A 1004 -4.90 35.90 13.42
CA TYR A 1004 -5.17 34.74 14.27
C TYR A 1004 -4.57 34.79 15.67
N ALA A 1005 -3.42 35.43 15.83
CA ALA A 1005 -2.87 35.69 17.15
C ALA A 1005 -3.85 36.50 18.02
N GLN A 1006 -4.66 37.38 17.42
CA GLN A 1006 -5.67 38.18 18.13
C GLN A 1006 -6.92 37.38 18.52
N LEU A 1007 -7.18 36.25 17.84
CA LEU A 1007 -8.31 35.34 18.11
C LEU A 1007 -7.91 34.14 18.99
N THR A 1008 -6.62 33.94 19.26
CA THR A 1008 -6.10 32.84 20.08
C THR A 1008 -6.60 32.98 21.52
N PRO A 1009 -7.01 31.87 22.18
CA PRO A 1009 -7.36 31.90 23.60
C PRO A 1009 -6.25 32.58 24.42
N GLY A 1010 -6.55 33.73 25.02
CA GLY A 1010 -5.53 34.55 25.66
C GLY A 1010 -5.05 33.97 27.00
N ASP A 1011 -3.92 34.43 27.50
CA ASP A 1011 -3.43 34.01 28.82
C ASP A 1011 -4.03 34.83 29.99
N SER A 1012 -4.80 35.87 29.67
CA SER A 1012 -5.38 36.82 30.61
C SER A 1012 -6.72 36.42 31.22
N TYR A 1013 -7.16 35.16 31.06
CA TYR A 1013 -8.46 34.72 31.60
C TYR A 1013 -8.42 34.72 33.12
N THR A 1014 -9.37 35.41 33.72
CA THR A 1014 -9.61 35.37 35.17
C THR A 1014 -10.89 34.60 35.43
N PRO A 1015 -10.85 33.48 36.18
CA PRO A 1015 -12.04 32.70 36.50
C PRO A 1015 -13.14 33.53 37.17
N ASN A 1016 -14.40 33.26 36.78
CA ASN A 1016 -15.58 33.72 37.50
C ASN A 1016 -16.25 32.52 38.19
N PRO A 1017 -15.96 32.26 39.47
CA PRO A 1017 -16.41 31.06 40.16
C PRO A 1017 -17.94 30.94 40.23
N THR A 1018 -18.64 32.06 40.42
CA THR A 1018 -20.12 32.09 40.50
C THR A 1018 -20.75 31.72 39.16
N LEU A 1019 -20.23 32.25 38.06
CA LEU A 1019 -20.74 31.93 36.73
C LEU A 1019 -20.48 30.46 36.38
N LEU A 1020 -19.29 29.96 36.67
CA LEU A 1020 -18.92 28.56 36.45
C LEU A 1020 -19.72 27.59 37.33
N ALA A 1021 -20.01 27.93 38.59
CA ALA A 1021 -20.81 27.08 39.48
C ALA A 1021 -22.27 26.90 38.98
N ASN A 1022 -22.81 27.93 38.32
CA ASN A 1022 -24.16 27.93 37.77
C ASN A 1022 -24.26 27.39 36.34
N SER A 1023 -23.13 27.15 35.66
CA SER A 1023 -23.10 26.60 34.31
C SER A 1023 -23.06 25.07 34.31
N SER A 1024 -23.18 24.49 33.12
CA SER A 1024 -22.93 23.07 32.88
C SER A 1024 -21.48 22.80 32.42
N GLY A 1025 -20.55 23.71 32.73
CA GLY A 1025 -19.15 23.62 32.31
C GLY A 1025 -18.64 24.85 31.56
N TRP A 1026 -17.57 24.69 30.79
CA TRP A 1026 -16.91 25.76 30.05
C TRP A 1026 -16.40 25.30 28.68
N PHE A 1027 -16.10 26.24 27.79
CA PHE A 1027 -15.53 25.97 26.48
C PHE A 1027 -14.56 27.06 26.02
N ILE A 1028 -13.68 26.70 25.09
CA ILE A 1028 -12.70 27.58 24.47
C ILE A 1028 -13.01 27.69 22.97
N ARG A 1029 -12.97 28.92 22.46
CA ARG A 1029 -13.05 29.25 21.04
C ARG A 1029 -11.68 29.16 20.40
N PHE A 1030 -11.58 28.36 19.35
CA PHE A 1030 -10.43 28.42 18.47
C PHE A 1030 -10.68 29.39 17.32
N PRO A 1031 -9.58 29.97 16.78
CA PRO A 1031 -9.63 30.64 15.50
C PRO A 1031 -10.05 29.69 14.35
N SER A 1032 -10.55 30.24 13.25
CA SER A 1032 -10.93 29.44 12.08
C SER A 1032 -9.77 28.56 11.59
N GLY A 1033 -10.03 27.28 11.36
CA GLY A 1033 -9.03 26.29 10.94
C GLY A 1033 -8.27 25.61 12.08
N GLU A 1034 -8.15 26.22 13.27
CA GLU A 1034 -7.55 25.54 14.43
C GLU A 1034 -8.55 24.56 15.05
N LYS A 1035 -8.09 23.31 15.29
CA LYS A 1035 -8.95 22.18 15.62
C LYS A 1035 -8.29 21.13 16.49
N VAL A 1036 -9.08 20.35 17.22
CA VAL A 1036 -8.58 19.29 18.09
C VAL A 1036 -8.67 17.95 17.37
N LEU A 1037 -7.50 17.38 17.03
CA LEU A 1037 -7.39 16.13 16.26
C LEU A 1037 -6.82 14.96 17.07
N SER A 1038 -6.61 15.17 18.37
CA SER A 1038 -6.14 14.16 19.31
C SER A 1038 -6.97 14.21 20.59
N SER A 1039 -7.06 13.09 21.30
CA SER A 1039 -7.79 13.03 22.59
C SER A 1039 -7.09 13.82 23.68
N SER A 1040 -7.85 14.40 24.60
CA SER A 1040 -7.30 15.08 25.79
C SER A 1040 -6.90 14.08 26.87
N THR A 1041 -6.18 14.58 27.87
CA THR A 1041 -5.78 13.85 29.08
C THR A 1041 -6.07 14.71 30.30
N SER A 1042 -6.91 14.22 31.21
CA SER A 1042 -7.10 14.82 32.53
C SER A 1042 -6.09 14.24 33.50
N PHE A 1043 -5.28 15.09 34.12
CA PHE A 1043 -4.22 14.67 35.04
C PHE A 1043 -3.99 15.74 36.12
N ALA A 1044 -3.98 15.31 37.39
CA ALA A 1044 -3.69 16.17 38.55
C ALA A 1044 -4.46 17.51 38.54
N GLY A 1045 -5.78 17.45 38.33
CA GLY A 1045 -6.64 18.63 38.31
C GLY A 1045 -6.55 19.50 37.05
N SER A 1046 -5.75 19.10 36.06
CA SER A 1046 -5.57 19.80 34.79
C SER A 1046 -6.13 19.00 33.63
N VAL A 1047 -6.57 19.69 32.58
CA VAL A 1047 -6.87 19.10 31.26
C VAL A 1047 -5.79 19.50 30.27
N LEU A 1048 -5.25 18.49 29.59
CA LEU A 1048 -4.13 18.62 28.65
C LEU A 1048 -4.61 18.19 27.26
N PHE A 1049 -4.41 19.01 26.24
CA PHE A 1049 -4.77 18.64 24.86
C PHE A 1049 -3.91 19.37 23.83
N THR A 1050 -3.96 18.90 22.59
CA THR A 1050 -3.26 19.52 21.47
C THR A 1050 -4.23 19.91 20.36
N THR A 1051 -3.91 20.99 19.66
CA THR A 1051 -4.63 21.47 18.48
C THR A 1051 -3.70 21.47 17.27
N PHE A 1052 -4.31 21.27 16.11
CA PHE A 1052 -3.69 21.47 14.81
C PHE A 1052 -4.26 22.75 14.21
N ARG A 1053 -3.41 23.57 13.61
CA ARG A 1053 -3.83 24.69 12.75
C ARG A 1053 -3.11 24.63 11.40
N PRO A 1054 -3.80 24.91 10.29
CA PRO A 1054 -3.13 25.20 9.03
C PRO A 1054 -2.14 26.35 9.24
N SER A 1055 -0.88 26.17 8.84
CA SER A 1055 0.16 27.21 9.00
C SER A 1055 0.17 28.17 7.83
N GLY A 1056 -0.51 27.80 6.74
CA GLY A 1056 -0.47 28.39 5.43
C GLY A 1056 0.89 28.33 4.75
N GLN A 1057 1.94 27.89 5.42
CA GLN A 1057 3.26 27.86 4.82
C GLN A 1057 3.32 26.71 3.81
N GLN A 1058 3.41 27.05 2.53
CA GLN A 1058 4.22 26.24 1.64
C GLN A 1058 5.63 26.32 2.23
N THR A 1059 6.19 25.21 2.72
CA THR A 1059 7.62 25.17 3.02
C THR A 1059 8.34 25.68 1.78
N THR A 1060 9.36 26.53 1.98
CA THR A 1060 9.96 27.46 1.02
C THR A 1060 10.58 26.87 -0.25
N THR A 1061 10.25 25.63 -0.60
CA THR A 1061 10.51 24.99 -1.88
C THR A 1061 9.53 23.82 -2.01
N CYS A 1062 8.44 24.02 -2.77
CA CYS A 1062 7.41 23.02 -3.12
C CYS A 1062 7.01 22.05 -1.99
N GLY A 1063 6.08 22.42 -1.10
CA GLY A 1063 5.54 21.55 -0.04
C GLY A 1063 4.12 21.90 0.40
N PRO A 1064 3.20 20.93 0.63
CA PRO A 1064 1.88 21.22 1.21
C PRO A 1064 2.04 21.80 2.61
N ASP A 1065 1.03 22.56 3.04
CA ASP A 1065 0.97 23.06 4.42
C ASP A 1065 0.90 21.89 5.40
N VAL A 1066 2.01 21.67 6.12
CA VAL A 1066 2.10 20.63 7.17
C VAL A 1066 1.39 21.06 8.46
N GLY A 1067 0.90 22.30 8.54
CA GLY A 1067 0.29 22.87 9.73
C GLY A 1067 1.26 22.99 10.91
N ARG A 1068 0.74 23.52 12.02
CA ARG A 1068 1.47 23.62 13.30
C ARG A 1068 0.63 23.06 14.44
N GLY A 1069 1.31 22.36 15.34
CA GLY A 1069 0.74 21.92 16.61
C GLY A 1069 0.76 23.02 17.66
N ARG A 1070 -0.22 23.01 18.56
CA ARG A 1070 -0.22 23.80 19.80
C ARG A 1070 -0.70 22.93 20.95
N PHE A 1071 -0.08 23.08 22.10
CA PHE A 1071 -0.41 22.38 23.33
C PHE A 1071 -1.16 23.32 24.28
N TYR A 1072 -2.19 22.81 24.93
CA TYR A 1072 -2.98 23.51 25.94
C TYR A 1072 -2.91 22.76 27.27
N ALA A 1073 -2.73 23.52 28.35
CA ALA A 1073 -2.76 23.02 29.71
C ALA A 1073 -3.56 23.97 30.60
N LEU A 1074 -4.68 23.48 31.13
CA LEU A 1074 -5.68 24.30 31.80
C LEU A 1074 -6.16 23.62 33.06
N ASN A 1075 -6.56 24.39 34.07
CA ASN A 1075 -7.29 23.84 35.21
C ASN A 1075 -8.61 23.23 34.73
N LEU A 1076 -8.87 21.97 35.10
CA LEU A 1076 -10.04 21.23 34.65
C LEU A 1076 -11.36 21.85 35.15
N ILE A 1077 -11.35 22.48 36.33
CA ILE A 1077 -12.55 23.04 36.96
C ILE A 1077 -12.85 24.42 36.37
N ASP A 1078 -11.87 25.32 36.33
CA ASP A 1078 -12.10 26.74 36.07
C ASP A 1078 -11.35 27.31 34.86
N ALA A 1079 -10.61 26.48 34.14
CA ALA A 1079 -9.83 26.84 32.97
C ALA A 1079 -8.70 27.87 33.21
N SER A 1080 -8.33 28.16 34.45
CA SER A 1080 -7.14 28.97 34.76
C SER A 1080 -5.85 28.35 34.24
N ALA A 1081 -4.83 29.18 34.04
CA ALA A 1081 -3.49 28.72 33.66
C ALA A 1081 -2.87 27.88 34.78
N VAL A 1082 -2.24 26.76 34.41
CA VAL A 1082 -1.48 25.90 35.34
C VAL A 1082 0.02 26.13 35.23
N PHE A 1083 0.47 26.78 34.16
CA PHE A 1083 1.85 27.17 33.91
C PHE A 1083 1.99 28.69 33.79
N ALA A 1084 3.22 29.16 33.86
CA ALA A 1084 3.63 30.53 33.65
C ALA A 1084 4.95 30.59 32.89
N GLN A 1085 5.12 31.58 32.02
CA GLN A 1085 6.41 31.90 31.43
C GLN A 1085 7.18 32.84 32.35
N THR A 1086 8.47 32.56 32.56
CA THR A 1086 9.32 33.42 33.40
C THR A 1086 10.21 34.29 32.52
N VAL A 1087 9.87 35.58 32.40
CA VAL A 1087 10.68 36.56 31.67
C VAL A 1087 11.31 37.55 32.66
N SER A 1088 12.64 37.59 32.71
CA SER A 1088 13.40 38.45 33.64
C SER A 1088 12.96 38.32 35.11
N GLY A 1089 12.58 37.12 35.54
CA GLY A 1089 12.11 36.83 36.90
C GLY A 1089 10.62 37.10 37.16
N THR A 1090 9.89 37.69 36.20
CA THR A 1090 8.43 37.86 36.29
C THR A 1090 7.73 36.63 35.74
N LYS A 1091 6.86 36.00 36.56
CA LYS A 1091 6.00 34.89 36.12
C LYS A 1091 4.70 35.45 35.53
N THR A 1092 4.45 35.20 34.25
CA THR A 1092 3.18 35.53 33.58
C THR A 1092 2.41 34.24 33.31
N PRO A 1093 1.14 34.10 33.72
CA PRO A 1093 0.32 32.92 33.43
C PRO A 1093 0.34 32.59 31.94
N VAL A 1094 0.38 31.30 31.58
CA VAL A 1094 0.31 30.80 30.19
C VAL A 1094 -0.57 29.55 30.12
N ARG A 1095 -1.49 29.52 29.16
CA ARG A 1095 -2.49 28.47 28.96
C ARG A 1095 -2.19 27.58 27.76
N SER A 1096 -1.33 28.03 26.85
CA SER A 1096 -0.96 27.27 25.66
C SER A 1096 0.44 27.58 25.14
N PHE A 1097 1.04 26.62 24.42
CA PHE A 1097 2.39 26.71 23.87
C PHE A 1097 2.38 26.21 22.43
N ASP A 1098 3.05 26.92 21.53
CA ASP A 1098 3.28 26.41 20.17
C ASP A 1098 4.30 25.26 20.23
N LEU A 1099 3.98 24.17 19.55
CA LEU A 1099 4.89 23.04 19.43
C LEU A 1099 5.87 23.27 18.28
N ALA A 1100 7.09 22.73 18.38
CA ALA A 1100 8.10 22.88 17.35
C ALA A 1100 7.76 22.04 16.11
N HIS A 1101 7.18 20.86 16.30
CA HIS A 1101 6.89 19.94 15.21
C HIS A 1101 5.68 20.38 14.35
N GLY A 1102 5.87 20.24 13.03
CA GLY A 1102 4.79 20.32 12.06
C GLY A 1102 3.93 19.05 12.06
N GLY A 1103 2.75 19.11 11.44
CA GLY A 1103 1.81 18.00 11.37
C GLY A 1103 0.76 18.02 12.48
N ILE A 1104 -0.05 16.97 12.52
CA ILE A 1104 -1.10 16.79 13.53
C ILE A 1104 -0.44 16.32 14.83
N PRO A 1105 -0.48 17.11 15.91
CA PRO A 1105 0.14 16.72 17.17
C PRO A 1105 -0.61 15.53 17.80
N PRO A 1106 0.12 14.56 18.38
CA PRO A 1106 -0.49 13.42 19.04
C PRO A 1106 -1.12 13.84 20.39
N LYS A 1107 -1.83 12.90 21.03
CA LYS A 1107 -2.34 13.05 22.40
C LYS A 1107 -1.16 13.33 23.37
N PRO A 1108 -1.27 14.31 24.28
CA PRO A 1108 -0.31 14.51 25.35
C PRO A 1108 -0.14 13.27 26.23
N ALA A 1109 1.11 12.84 26.41
CA ALA A 1109 1.48 11.71 27.26
C ALA A 1109 2.08 12.21 28.58
N THR A 1110 1.53 11.73 29.69
CA THR A 1110 2.11 11.89 31.03
C THR A 1110 3.08 10.74 31.30
N ILE A 1111 4.34 11.07 31.61
CA ILE A 1111 5.41 10.09 31.78
C ILE A 1111 5.95 10.20 33.21
N LEU A 1112 6.02 9.07 33.90
CA LEU A 1112 6.74 8.96 35.16
C LEU A 1112 8.22 8.76 34.85
N ARG A 1113 9.07 9.59 35.44
CA ARG A 1113 10.53 9.60 35.22
C ARG A 1113 11.25 8.85 36.34
N ASP A 1114 12.52 8.49 36.10
CA ASP A 1114 13.39 7.82 37.10
C ASP A 1114 13.57 8.64 38.39
N ASP A 1115 13.38 9.95 38.33
CA ASP A 1115 13.45 10.85 39.49
C ASP A 1115 12.09 11.06 40.18
N ASN A 1116 11.09 10.21 39.88
CA ASN A 1116 9.71 10.26 40.36
C ASN A 1116 8.95 11.56 40.01
N ARG A 1117 9.45 12.37 39.07
CA ARG A 1117 8.70 13.51 38.53
C ARG A 1117 7.86 13.09 37.35
N VAL A 1118 6.75 13.81 37.15
CA VAL A 1118 5.92 13.67 35.95
C VAL A 1118 6.48 14.58 34.86
N GLY A 1119 6.69 14.03 33.67
CA GLY A 1119 7.02 14.76 32.46
C GLY A 1119 5.85 14.74 31.46
N LEU A 1120 5.78 15.75 30.59
CA LEU A 1120 4.76 15.85 29.53
C LEU A 1120 5.43 15.75 28.15
N LEU A 1121 5.05 14.74 27.36
CA LEU A 1121 5.47 14.61 25.96
C LEU A 1121 4.32 14.84 25.00
N CYS A 1122 4.63 15.58 23.94
CA CYS A 1122 3.76 15.84 22.79
C CYS A 1122 4.45 15.25 21.56
N GLY A 1123 4.33 13.93 21.40
CA GLY A 1123 5.11 13.19 20.40
C GLY A 1123 6.51 12.89 20.90
N ALA A 1124 7.53 13.29 20.16
CA ALA A 1124 8.92 13.15 20.59
C ALA A 1124 9.38 14.33 21.46
N GLU A 1125 8.85 15.53 21.23
CA GLU A 1125 9.21 16.73 21.98
C GLU A 1125 8.50 16.85 23.34
N GLY A 1126 9.09 17.61 24.25
CA GLY A 1126 8.43 18.04 25.47
C GLY A 1126 7.30 19.02 25.16
N CYS A 1127 6.13 18.87 25.79
CA CYS A 1127 4.98 19.73 25.52
C CYS A 1127 5.19 21.20 25.94
N THR A 1128 6.13 21.46 26.85
CA THR A 1128 6.37 22.78 27.45
C THR A 1128 7.81 23.24 27.19
N PRO A 1129 8.04 24.53 26.89
CA PRO A 1129 9.37 25.11 26.79
C PRO A 1129 10.20 24.97 28.08
N PRO A 1130 11.55 24.97 28.01
CA PRO A 1130 12.43 24.84 29.19
C PRO A 1130 12.30 25.96 30.25
N ASP A 1131 11.83 27.15 29.88
CA ASP A 1131 11.63 28.32 30.76
C ASP A 1131 10.23 28.36 31.42
N THR A 1132 9.48 27.27 31.33
CA THR A 1132 8.14 27.15 31.90
C THR A 1132 8.20 26.96 33.41
N ALA A 1133 7.60 27.87 34.16
CA ALA A 1133 7.38 27.76 35.59
C ALA A 1133 5.96 27.30 35.90
N CYS A 1134 5.76 26.77 37.09
CA CYS A 1134 4.43 26.41 37.59
C CYS A 1134 3.73 27.59 38.25
N MET A 1135 2.41 27.64 38.06
CA MET A 1135 1.53 28.49 38.85
C MET A 1135 1.38 27.92 40.28
N ASP A 1136 1.28 28.80 41.26
CA ASP A 1136 1.11 28.39 42.66
C ASP A 1136 -0.20 27.62 42.85
N GLY A 1137 -0.14 26.47 43.53
CA GLY A 1137 -1.31 25.60 43.77
C GLY A 1137 -1.70 24.69 42.60
N ALA A 1138 -0.97 24.72 41.48
CA ALA A 1138 -1.17 23.78 40.38
C ALA A 1138 -0.68 22.36 40.78
N GLN A 1139 -1.60 21.42 40.99
CA GLN A 1139 -1.28 20.06 41.43
C GLN A 1139 -0.41 19.28 40.45
N ILE A 1140 -0.53 19.55 39.14
CA ILE A 1140 0.34 18.98 38.09
C ILE A 1140 1.82 19.27 38.31
N CYS A 1141 2.13 20.29 39.12
CA CYS A 1141 3.46 20.78 39.42
C CYS A 1141 3.97 20.45 40.84
N GLU A 1142 3.15 19.82 41.69
CA GLU A 1142 3.55 19.46 43.05
C GLU A 1142 4.54 18.27 43.03
N THR A 1143 5.81 18.56 42.73
CA THR A 1143 6.92 17.61 42.58
C THR A 1143 7.36 16.89 43.86
N ASN A 1144 6.90 17.35 45.04
CA ASN A 1144 7.30 16.80 46.35
C ASN A 1144 6.29 15.82 46.97
N LYS A 1145 5.13 15.61 46.33
CA LYS A 1145 4.27 14.49 46.68
C LYS A 1145 4.61 13.38 45.71
N ALA A 1146 5.58 12.54 46.09
CA ALA A 1146 5.67 11.21 45.50
C ALA A 1146 4.24 10.67 45.43
N ILE A 1147 3.80 10.31 44.22
CA ILE A 1147 2.53 9.59 44.07
C ILE A 1147 2.65 8.43 45.05
N ARG A 1148 1.86 8.44 46.12
CA ARG A 1148 1.96 7.38 47.14
C ARG A 1148 1.66 6.09 46.41
N ASP A 1149 2.61 5.16 46.43
CA ASP A 1149 2.46 3.81 45.89
C ASP A 1149 1.27 3.13 46.57
N LEU A 1150 0.08 3.27 45.98
CA LEU A 1150 -1.14 2.66 46.49
C LEU A 1150 -1.41 1.39 45.68
N TYR A 1151 -0.91 0.27 46.20
CA TYR A 1151 -1.12 -1.06 45.64
C TYR A 1151 -2.60 -1.45 45.73
N TRP A 1152 -3.39 -1.07 44.72
CA TRP A 1152 -4.77 -1.55 44.60
C TRP A 1152 -4.78 -2.85 43.80
N ARG A 1153 -5.37 -3.91 44.38
CA ARG A 1153 -5.47 -5.26 43.80
C ARG A 1153 -6.94 -5.62 43.67
N GLU A 1154 -7.41 -5.95 42.47
CA GLU A 1154 -8.58 -6.83 42.33
C GLU A 1154 -8.18 -8.21 42.89
N ASN A 1155 -8.97 -8.71 43.84
CA ASN A 1155 -8.93 -10.11 44.29
C ASN A 1155 -9.70 -10.99 43.32
#